data_AF-A0A369VQ94-F1
#
_entry.id   AF-A0A369VQ94-F1
#
_cell.length_a   1.000
_cell.length_b   1.000
_cell.length_c   1.000
_cell.angle_alpha   90.00
_cell.angle_beta   90.00
_cell.angle_gamma   90.00
#
_symmetry.space_group_name_H-M   'P 1'
#
loop_
_entity.id
_entity.type
_entity.pdbx_description
1 polymer ?
#
loop_
_entity_poly.entity_id
_entity_poly.type
_entity_poly.pdbx_seq_one_letter_code
_entity_poly.pdbx_strand_id
1 'polypeptide(L)'
;MAHDSSIWQVDTHTAPVRPMPNADTVPLTWAHDSRTGEPRYIHDPEVIDGSAECQCPACDLSLTPVLAGQPLRRNPTAHFRHPKGAQKDDCTLVAARLAAIRHLQERGFIDLPRRRMSANATGFSGQGYEGWAEKPGERVSITSAVLHDHATALLTLDDGREFLVDLTGQRVAGSDGQGRAIVTLFLSDPAIAMMSPDDIRARLRLLPDIRWCAHWDDQALQAAASAQAQQTAREAMDAWEEADEALFRQHLPSDLEPAVAQQWRRETLLHSEVKAILEQASQITTPGLDVEVTRYAPDEFSGEWEDNTLRIQWMTASTTLPLENTQLEQRQGSIVPDVICTLREPRPYIYGFAETRLDGAFEELIEDTHSSQQWPRTVLIEVTVTHGIDQEKLRRIQALNMSTLEIDIGSLGGRVTREGLRHLVVNETIGKRWVHHPAWRLRLQLLETELDQHPVSVRFQERLAELRRPRLLATPASEWVLIYLAAATEFHDANTRIDKARRAHKGERPAPVLLGKDSEPWLRLMEAAEALAAHGYPGAADPEMVGVAGIISRLLSIRHNRGVGYAFDTGYQVLNAITQSGPGYQQWHTLYPMAVKTYALEARFTPKQAERYASWRQGIIDKVDAGDETHLRPARYDAVLGVLFPEMAPRLANGYGRSQQSQ
;
A
#
# COMPACT_ATOMS: atom_id res chain seq x y z
N MET A 1 10.78 42.19 6.35
CA MET A 1 9.54 42.96 6.09
C MET A 1 8.40 41.95 6.15
N ALA A 2 7.86 41.75 7.35
CA ALA A 2 6.87 40.73 7.62
C ALA A 2 5.48 41.34 7.45
N HIS A 3 4.62 40.63 6.71
CA HIS A 3 3.24 40.99 6.46
C HIS A 3 2.44 41.01 7.77
N ASP A 4 1.97 42.21 8.14
CA ASP A 4 0.91 42.42 9.12
C ASP A 4 -0.38 41.77 8.62
N SER A 5 -0.76 40.67 9.26
CA SER A 5 -2.10 40.08 9.14
C SER A 5 -3.09 40.96 9.92
N SER A 6 -3.75 41.86 9.20
CA SER A 6 -4.82 42.71 9.71
C SER A 6 -5.98 41.85 10.24
N ILE A 7 -6.07 41.78 11.56
CA ILE A 7 -7.24 41.29 12.29
C ILE A 7 -8.40 42.23 11.96
N TRP A 8 -9.39 41.75 11.23
CA TRP A 8 -10.66 42.45 11.08
C TRP A 8 -11.41 42.41 12.42
N GLN A 9 -11.09 43.36 13.30
CA GLN A 9 -11.99 43.73 14.39
C GLN A 9 -13.21 44.40 13.74
N VAL A 10 -14.36 43.72 13.77
CA VAL A 10 -15.64 44.38 13.57
C VAL A 10 -15.84 45.26 14.79
N ASP A 11 -15.56 46.55 14.62
CA ASP A 11 -16.01 47.60 15.54
C ASP A 11 -17.53 47.46 15.67
N THR A 12 -17.98 46.84 16.75
CA THR A 12 -19.35 47.02 17.21
C THR A 12 -19.44 48.46 17.67
N HIS A 13 -19.65 49.38 16.73
CA HIS A 13 -20.17 50.70 17.01
C HIS A 13 -21.47 50.49 17.79
N THR A 14 -21.37 50.51 19.13
CA THR A 14 -22.50 50.80 19.99
C THR A 14 -23.03 52.14 19.55
N ALA A 15 -24.13 52.12 18.81
CA ALA A 15 -24.93 53.29 18.54
C ALA A 15 -25.13 54.04 19.87
N PRO A 16 -25.09 55.39 19.88
CA PRO A 16 -25.31 56.14 21.10
C PRO A 16 -26.63 55.68 21.71
N VAL A 17 -26.57 55.20 22.96
CA VAL A 17 -27.74 54.77 23.73
C VAL A 17 -28.68 55.99 23.76
N ARG A 18 -29.77 55.95 22.99
CA ARG A 18 -30.85 56.91 23.14
C ARG A 18 -31.26 56.85 24.62
N PRO A 19 -31.41 57.98 25.31
CA PRO A 19 -31.89 57.96 26.68
C PRO A 19 -33.21 57.20 26.69
N MET A 20 -33.23 56.03 27.33
CA MET A 20 -34.45 55.24 27.41
C MET A 20 -35.45 56.05 28.22
N PRO A 21 -36.69 56.25 27.73
CA PRO A 21 -37.72 56.91 28.51
C PRO A 21 -37.91 56.12 29.81
N ASN A 22 -38.00 56.84 30.93
CA ASN A 22 -38.22 56.21 32.24
C ASN A 22 -39.53 55.40 32.20
N ALA A 23 -39.49 54.11 32.50
CA ALA A 23 -40.64 53.21 32.37
C ALA A 23 -41.86 53.69 33.18
N ASP A 24 -41.63 54.43 34.27
CA ASP A 24 -42.65 55.05 35.13
C ASP A 24 -43.42 56.21 34.50
N THR A 25 -42.88 56.84 33.45
CA THR A 25 -43.47 58.01 32.78
C THR A 25 -44.17 57.67 31.47
N VAL A 26 -44.11 56.40 31.05
CA VAL A 26 -44.71 55.90 29.80
C VAL A 26 -46.16 55.46 30.07
N PRO A 27 -47.19 56.08 29.45
CA PRO A 27 -48.57 55.65 29.59
C PRO A 27 -48.81 54.24 29.01
N LEU A 28 -49.52 53.42 29.78
CA LEU A 28 -49.88 52.04 29.46
C LEU A 28 -51.05 52.01 28.45
N THR A 29 -50.88 51.47 27.24
CA THR A 29 -51.98 51.40 26.25
C THR A 29 -52.49 50.00 25.96
N TRP A 30 -51.95 49.00 26.66
CA TRP A 30 -52.29 47.58 26.51
C TRP A 30 -52.67 46.96 27.86
N ALA A 31 -53.63 46.04 27.85
CA ALA A 31 -54.12 45.30 29.01
C ALA A 31 -54.47 43.85 28.62
N HIS A 32 -54.72 42.98 29.59
CA HIS A 32 -55.41 41.70 29.38
C HIS A 32 -56.90 41.87 29.66
N ASP A 33 -57.75 41.22 28.88
CA ASP A 33 -59.13 40.95 29.29
C ASP A 33 -59.12 39.76 30.27
N SER A 34 -59.54 39.98 31.52
CA SER A 34 -59.54 38.98 32.60
C SER A 34 -60.32 37.71 32.24
N ARG A 35 -61.33 37.83 31.38
CA ARG A 35 -62.27 36.76 31.04
C ARG A 35 -61.75 35.89 29.90
N THR A 36 -61.11 36.49 28.91
CA THR A 36 -60.67 35.80 27.69
C THR A 36 -59.16 35.56 27.66
N GLY A 37 -58.39 36.30 28.47
CA GLY A 37 -56.94 36.34 28.41
C GLY A 37 -56.38 37.06 27.18
N GLU A 38 -57.23 37.60 26.30
CA GLU A 38 -56.78 38.25 25.07
C GLU A 38 -56.08 39.59 25.36
N PRO A 39 -54.99 39.92 24.65
CA PRO A 39 -54.39 41.25 24.69
C PRO A 39 -55.39 42.27 24.12
N ARG A 40 -55.66 43.33 24.87
CA ARG A 40 -56.55 44.44 24.49
C ARG A 40 -55.76 45.74 24.37
N TYR A 41 -55.91 46.42 23.25
CA TYR A 41 -55.45 47.78 23.04
C TYR A 41 -56.50 48.78 23.56
N ILE A 42 -56.07 49.93 24.08
CA ILE A 42 -56.95 50.97 24.68
C ILE A 42 -58.04 51.49 23.73
N HIS A 43 -57.91 51.27 22.43
CA HIS A 43 -58.89 51.65 21.40
C HIS A 43 -59.62 50.47 20.77
N ASP A 44 -59.49 49.25 21.31
CA ASP A 44 -60.29 48.12 20.84
C ASP A 44 -61.78 48.34 21.13
N PRO A 45 -62.69 47.92 20.23
CA PRO A 45 -64.13 48.08 20.41
C PRO A 45 -64.62 47.61 21.77
N GLU A 46 -64.10 46.47 22.24
CA GLU A 46 -64.45 45.81 23.50
C GLU A 46 -64.01 46.61 24.74
N VAL A 47 -62.97 47.44 24.59
CA VAL A 47 -62.50 48.36 25.65
C VAL A 47 -63.34 49.64 25.63
N ILE A 48 -63.74 50.10 24.44
CA ILE A 48 -64.53 51.32 24.27
C ILE A 48 -65.97 51.12 24.76
N ASP A 49 -66.57 49.96 24.48
CA ASP A 49 -67.93 49.62 24.88
C ASP A 49 -68.03 49.06 26.32
N GLY A 50 -66.88 48.79 26.96
CA GLY A 50 -66.79 48.32 28.34
C GLY A 50 -67.07 46.83 28.52
N SER A 51 -67.10 46.04 27.45
CA SER A 51 -67.33 44.59 27.49
C SER A 51 -66.10 43.76 27.88
N ALA A 52 -64.90 44.34 27.81
CA ALA A 52 -63.65 43.73 28.27
C ALA A 52 -63.31 44.13 29.71
N GLU A 53 -62.92 43.14 30.53
CA GLU A 53 -62.48 43.37 31.91
C GLU A 53 -60.96 43.58 31.96
N CYS A 54 -60.51 44.80 31.71
CA CYS A 54 -59.08 45.10 31.56
C CYS A 54 -58.28 44.98 32.87
N GLN A 55 -57.26 44.13 32.89
CA GLN A 55 -56.30 43.95 33.99
C GLN A 55 -54.86 44.20 33.51
N CYS A 56 -54.01 44.62 34.45
CA CYS A 56 -52.59 44.83 34.18
C CYS A 56 -51.87 43.47 34.08
N PRO A 57 -51.11 43.22 32.99
CA PRO A 57 -50.44 41.92 32.79
C PRO A 57 -49.26 41.65 33.73
N ALA A 58 -48.82 42.65 34.50
CA ALA A 58 -47.66 42.54 35.38
C ALA A 58 -48.04 42.41 36.87
N CYS A 59 -49.08 43.12 37.30
CA CYS A 59 -49.48 43.17 38.71
C CYS A 59 -50.92 42.71 38.97
N ASP A 60 -51.62 42.23 37.93
CA ASP A 60 -52.99 41.71 37.94
C ASP A 60 -54.07 42.66 38.48
N LEU A 61 -53.72 43.93 38.72
CA LEU A 61 -54.67 44.95 39.16
C LEU A 61 -55.62 45.34 38.03
N SER A 62 -56.91 45.52 38.35
CA SER A 62 -57.90 46.03 37.42
C SER A 62 -57.54 47.44 36.94
N LEU A 63 -57.58 47.65 35.63
CA LEU A 63 -57.22 48.88 34.96
C LEU A 63 -58.46 49.67 34.54
N THR A 64 -58.45 50.98 34.73
CA THR A 64 -59.49 51.87 34.20
C THR A 64 -59.05 52.46 32.86
N PRO A 65 -59.78 52.23 31.74
CA PRO A 65 -59.48 52.91 30.48
C PRO A 65 -59.76 54.41 30.59
N VAL A 66 -58.79 55.24 30.21
CA VAL A 66 -58.90 56.70 30.20
C VAL A 66 -58.76 57.17 28.76
N LEU A 67 -59.78 57.89 28.27
CA LEU A 67 -59.84 58.43 26.90
C LEU A 67 -59.82 57.35 25.79
N ALA A 68 -60.29 56.12 26.10
CA ALA A 68 -60.56 55.09 25.11
C ALA A 68 -61.47 55.62 23.98
N GLY A 69 -61.26 55.14 22.76
CA GLY A 69 -61.96 55.63 21.56
C GLY A 69 -61.53 57.01 21.02
N GLN A 70 -60.50 57.66 21.59
CA GLN A 70 -59.94 58.94 21.10
C GLN A 70 -58.50 58.80 20.53
N PRO A 71 -58.25 58.00 19.47
CA PRO A 71 -56.90 57.66 19.00
C PRO A 71 -56.08 58.84 18.45
N LEU A 72 -56.74 59.93 18.03
CA LEU A 72 -56.07 61.13 17.51
C LEU A 72 -55.56 62.08 18.60
N ARG A 73 -55.96 61.87 19.87
CA ARG A 73 -55.62 62.78 20.97
C ARG A 73 -54.27 62.42 21.57
N ARG A 74 -53.31 63.35 21.45
CA ARG A 74 -51.91 63.11 21.84
C ARG A 74 -51.49 63.69 23.19
N ASN A 75 -52.28 64.58 23.80
CA ASN A 75 -51.97 65.11 25.13
C ASN A 75 -53.23 65.53 25.92
N PRO A 76 -53.56 64.87 27.05
CA PRO A 76 -53.01 63.57 27.46
C PRO A 76 -53.41 62.49 26.43
N THR A 77 -52.53 61.50 26.21
CA THR A 77 -52.81 60.33 25.38
C THR A 77 -53.82 59.41 26.08
N ALA A 78 -54.55 58.61 25.30
CA ALA A 78 -55.35 57.52 25.86
C ALA A 78 -54.44 56.50 26.55
N HIS A 79 -54.87 56.00 27.71
CA HIS A 79 -54.10 55.04 28.50
C HIS A 79 -54.96 54.31 29.51
N PHE A 80 -54.47 53.19 29.99
CA PHE A 80 -54.99 52.47 31.14
C PHE A 80 -54.39 53.04 32.43
N ARG A 81 -55.24 53.28 33.42
CA ARG A 81 -54.86 53.83 34.73
C ARG A 81 -55.03 52.78 35.82
N HIS A 82 -53.97 52.59 36.60
CA HIS A 82 -53.96 51.76 37.81
C HIS A 82 -54.73 52.41 38.99
N PRO A 83 -55.18 51.61 39.98
CA PRO A 83 -55.69 52.13 41.25
C PRO A 83 -54.66 53.00 41.99
N LYS A 84 -55.13 53.95 42.81
CA LYS A 84 -54.24 54.83 43.59
C LYS A 84 -53.38 54.01 44.57
N GLY A 85 -52.06 54.24 44.57
CA GLY A 85 -51.10 53.59 45.47
C GLY A 85 -50.46 52.30 44.94
N ALA A 86 -50.77 51.89 43.70
CA ALA A 86 -50.13 50.74 43.07
C ALA A 86 -48.62 50.99 42.81
N GLN A 87 -47.79 50.01 43.17
CA GLN A 87 -46.38 49.95 42.79
C GLN A 87 -46.30 49.50 41.32
N LYS A 88 -45.58 50.26 40.49
CA LYS A 88 -45.60 50.14 39.01
C LYS A 88 -44.35 49.49 38.45
N ASP A 89 -43.80 48.51 39.15
CA ASP A 89 -42.54 47.89 38.72
C ASP A 89 -42.79 47.10 37.41
N ASP A 90 -42.08 47.46 36.35
CA ASP A 90 -42.04 46.82 35.03
C ASP A 90 -43.37 46.64 34.25
N CYS A 91 -44.48 47.23 34.70
CA CYS A 91 -45.82 47.09 34.08
C CYS A 91 -45.84 47.52 32.60
N THR A 92 -45.09 48.57 32.25
CA THR A 92 -44.95 49.07 30.88
C THR A 92 -44.23 48.06 29.98
N LEU A 93 -43.21 47.37 30.48
CA LEU A 93 -42.45 46.38 29.69
C LEU A 93 -43.30 45.15 29.37
N VAL A 94 -44.10 44.66 30.32
CA VAL A 94 -44.99 43.51 30.08
C VAL A 94 -46.12 43.88 29.10
N ALA A 95 -46.62 45.11 29.14
CA ALA A 95 -47.58 45.60 28.14
C ALA A 95 -46.98 45.71 26.72
N ALA A 96 -45.71 46.12 26.59
CA ALA A 96 -45.00 46.06 25.31
C ALA A 96 -44.89 44.64 24.75
N ARG A 97 -44.67 43.65 25.63
CA ARG A 97 -44.63 42.21 25.28
C ARG A 97 -45.98 41.71 24.79
N LEU A 98 -47.08 42.12 25.43
CA LEU A 98 -48.45 41.81 24.97
C LEU A 98 -48.74 42.33 23.56
N ALA A 99 -48.33 43.57 23.29
CA ALA A 99 -48.42 44.20 21.98
C ALA A 99 -47.75 43.35 20.89
N ALA A 100 -46.57 42.80 21.18
CA ALA A 100 -45.84 41.93 20.25
C ALA A 100 -46.54 40.57 20.03
N ILE A 101 -47.15 39.99 21.07
CA ILE A 101 -47.94 38.75 20.93
C ILE A 101 -49.16 38.97 20.05
N ARG A 102 -49.92 40.06 20.28
CA ARG A 102 -51.06 40.40 19.42
C ARG A 102 -50.65 40.53 17.96
N HIS A 103 -49.50 41.14 17.70
CA HIS A 103 -48.95 41.22 16.35
C HIS A 103 -48.65 39.84 15.74
N LEU A 104 -48.04 38.93 16.49
CA LEU A 104 -47.76 37.56 16.03
C LEU A 104 -49.06 36.81 15.69
N GLN A 105 -50.10 36.95 16.51
CA GLN A 105 -51.43 36.38 16.26
C GLN A 105 -52.05 36.93 14.96
N GLU A 106 -52.03 38.25 14.77
CA GLU A 106 -52.62 38.89 13.58
C GLU A 106 -51.84 38.61 12.29
N ARG A 107 -50.51 38.46 12.38
CA ARG A 107 -49.65 38.13 11.23
C ARG A 107 -49.86 36.68 10.79
N GLY A 108 -50.16 35.78 11.72
CA GLY A 108 -50.49 34.36 11.45
C GLY A 108 -49.30 33.50 11.01
N PHE A 109 -48.08 34.03 10.99
CA PHE A 109 -46.86 33.28 10.69
C PHE A 109 -45.61 33.91 11.34
N ILE A 110 -44.58 33.09 11.53
CA ILE A 110 -43.24 33.50 11.99
C ILE A 110 -42.18 33.04 10.99
N ASP A 111 -41.16 33.88 10.78
CA ASP A 111 -39.95 33.54 10.02
C ASP A 111 -38.87 33.07 11.01
N LEU A 112 -38.62 31.76 11.04
CA LEU A 112 -37.61 31.16 11.89
C LEU A 112 -36.24 31.20 11.22
N PRO A 113 -35.18 31.61 11.94
CA PRO A 113 -33.84 31.74 11.36
C PRO A 113 -33.23 30.36 11.08
N ARG A 114 -32.23 30.32 10.19
CA ARG A 114 -31.39 29.12 10.00
C ARG A 114 -30.75 28.68 11.32
N ARG A 115 -30.61 27.38 11.55
CA ARG A 115 -29.90 26.81 12.69
C ARG A 115 -28.67 26.05 12.19
N ARG A 116 -27.48 26.49 12.56
CA ARG A 116 -26.20 25.83 12.25
C ARG A 116 -25.50 25.42 13.55
N MET A 117 -24.90 24.23 13.56
CA MET A 117 -24.11 23.69 14.66
C MET A 117 -22.79 23.12 14.12
N SER A 118 -21.72 23.23 14.92
CA SER A 118 -20.47 22.51 14.68
C SER A 118 -20.20 21.49 15.77
N ALA A 119 -19.41 20.49 15.42
CA ALA A 119 -18.83 19.54 16.34
C ALA A 119 -17.37 19.30 15.96
N ASN A 120 -16.55 18.95 16.96
CA ASN A 120 -15.17 18.58 16.75
C ASN A 120 -14.96 17.10 17.05
N ALA A 121 -14.13 16.44 16.24
CA ALA A 121 -13.54 15.14 16.52
C ALA A 121 -12.02 15.30 16.60
N THR A 122 -11.38 14.59 17.52
CA THR A 122 -9.91 14.56 17.61
C THR A 122 -9.43 13.23 17.06
N GLY A 123 -8.59 13.29 16.03
CA GLY A 123 -7.95 12.10 15.49
C GLY A 123 -6.88 11.54 16.44
N PHE A 124 -6.42 10.31 16.22
CA PHE A 124 -5.40 9.72 17.08
C PHE A 124 -4.04 10.41 16.93
N SER A 125 -3.80 11.17 15.84
CA SER A 125 -2.65 12.06 15.71
C SER A 125 -2.71 13.30 16.61
N GLY A 126 -3.85 13.55 17.26
CA GLY A 126 -4.13 14.77 18.03
C GLY A 126 -4.70 15.91 17.19
N GLN A 127 -4.87 15.73 15.88
CA GLN A 127 -5.48 16.74 14.99
C GLN A 127 -6.98 16.89 15.28
N GLY A 128 -7.47 18.15 15.29
CA GLY A 128 -8.89 18.45 15.33
C GLY A 128 -9.53 18.46 13.94
N TYR A 129 -10.70 17.84 13.82
CA TYR A 129 -11.56 17.82 12.64
C TYR A 129 -12.91 18.43 12.98
N GLU A 130 -13.35 19.42 12.21
CA GLU A 130 -14.62 20.11 12.43
C GLU A 130 -15.69 19.62 11.43
N GLY A 131 -16.87 19.29 11.93
CA GLY A 131 -18.06 18.97 11.14
C GLY A 131 -19.16 20.00 11.37
N TRP A 132 -20.02 20.20 10.37
CA TRP A 132 -21.06 21.22 10.36
C TRP A 132 -22.39 20.63 9.92
N ALA A 133 -23.43 20.84 10.71
CA ALA A 133 -24.80 20.52 10.33
C ALA A 133 -25.66 21.77 10.34
N GLU A 134 -26.58 21.86 9.38
CA GLU A 134 -27.50 22.99 9.29
C GLU A 134 -28.93 22.57 8.98
N LYS A 135 -29.86 23.37 9.51
CA LYS A 135 -31.26 23.44 9.10
C LYS A 135 -31.50 24.81 8.47
N PRO A 136 -32.09 24.85 7.26
CA PRO A 136 -32.44 26.10 6.62
C PRO A 136 -33.49 26.85 7.46
N GLY A 137 -33.56 28.18 7.29
CA GLY A 137 -34.65 28.95 7.89
C GLY A 137 -36.00 28.56 7.29
N GLU A 138 -37.05 28.63 8.08
CA GLU A 138 -38.40 28.21 7.69
C GLU A 138 -39.45 29.26 8.06
N ARG A 139 -40.46 29.44 7.21
CA ARG A 139 -41.65 30.24 7.53
C ARG A 139 -42.75 29.29 7.98
N VAL A 140 -43.25 29.47 9.19
CA VAL A 140 -44.26 28.57 9.78
C VAL A 140 -45.48 29.35 10.23
N SER A 141 -46.67 28.80 10.03
CA SER A 141 -47.93 29.41 10.45
C SER A 141 -48.17 29.25 11.95
N ILE A 142 -48.75 30.28 12.58
CA ILE A 142 -49.04 30.31 14.01
C ILE A 142 -50.53 30.07 14.21
N THR A 143 -50.86 29.04 14.99
CA THR A 143 -52.25 28.72 15.39
C THR A 143 -52.65 29.51 16.63
N SER A 144 -51.74 29.63 17.60
CA SER A 144 -51.95 30.42 18.81
C SER A 144 -50.64 30.99 19.35
N ALA A 145 -50.71 32.16 19.99
CA ALA A 145 -49.60 32.75 20.73
C ALA A 145 -50.13 33.31 22.05
N VAL A 146 -49.59 32.86 23.18
CA VAL A 146 -50.06 33.24 24.52
C VAL A 146 -48.87 33.62 25.39
N LEU A 147 -49.06 34.61 26.25
CA LEU A 147 -48.06 35.02 27.23
C LEU A 147 -47.97 33.92 28.31
N HIS A 148 -46.81 33.28 28.45
CA HIS A 148 -46.60 32.17 29.38
C HIS A 148 -46.19 32.65 30.77
N ASP A 149 -45.30 33.64 30.81
CA ASP A 149 -44.92 34.41 32.00
C ASP A 149 -44.55 35.85 31.56
N HIS A 150 -44.24 36.73 32.51
CA HIS A 150 -43.95 38.14 32.19
C HIS A 150 -42.84 38.35 31.14
N ALA A 151 -41.97 37.37 30.89
CA ALA A 151 -40.82 37.41 29.99
C ALA A 151 -40.94 36.50 28.75
N THR A 152 -41.81 35.49 28.75
CA THR A 152 -41.88 34.46 27.70
C THR A 152 -43.27 34.31 27.10
N ALA A 153 -43.33 34.05 25.79
CA ALA A 153 -44.55 33.68 25.09
C ALA A 153 -44.46 32.24 24.58
N LEU A 154 -45.55 31.49 24.67
CA LEU A 154 -45.70 30.16 24.07
C LEU A 154 -46.44 30.31 22.73
N LEU A 155 -45.80 29.87 21.65
CA LEU A 155 -46.38 29.80 20.31
C LEU A 155 -46.66 28.34 19.95
N THR A 156 -47.86 28.10 19.42
CA THR A 156 -48.28 26.82 18.84
C THR A 156 -48.39 26.98 17.34
N LEU A 157 -47.66 26.14 16.61
CA LEU A 157 -47.61 26.13 15.14
C LEU A 157 -48.76 25.29 14.56
N ASP A 158 -48.99 25.40 13.25
CA ASP A 158 -50.04 24.64 12.53
C ASP A 158 -49.75 23.14 12.43
N ASP A 159 -48.47 22.76 12.44
CA ASP A 159 -48.01 21.37 12.51
C ASP A 159 -48.04 20.77 13.92
N GLY A 160 -48.52 21.52 14.92
CA GLY A 160 -48.65 21.09 16.31
C GLY A 160 -47.38 21.24 17.16
N ARG A 161 -46.27 21.73 16.60
CA ARG A 161 -45.07 22.06 17.40
C ARG A 161 -45.33 23.27 18.30
N GLU A 162 -44.80 23.21 19.52
CA GLU A 162 -44.81 24.32 20.46
C GLU A 162 -43.39 24.83 20.70
N PHE A 163 -43.20 26.14 20.75
CA PHE A 163 -41.91 26.74 21.09
C PHE A 163 -42.08 28.05 21.89
N LEU A 164 -41.08 28.37 22.70
CA LEU A 164 -41.08 29.56 23.54
C LEU A 164 -40.35 30.71 22.83
N VAL A 165 -40.92 31.90 22.92
CA VAL A 165 -40.28 33.15 22.51
C VAL A 165 -39.92 33.90 23.79
N ASP A 166 -38.63 34.00 24.10
CA ASP A 166 -38.12 34.91 25.11
C ASP A 166 -38.22 36.35 24.58
N LEU A 167 -39.02 37.19 25.23
CA LEU A 167 -39.29 38.56 24.82
C LEU A 167 -38.36 39.56 25.50
N THR A 168 -37.39 39.10 26.30
CA THR A 168 -36.41 39.99 26.97
C THR A 168 -35.21 40.29 26.08
N GLY A 169 -34.82 39.36 25.20
CA GLY A 169 -33.58 39.45 24.45
C GLY A 169 -32.33 39.10 25.27
N GLN A 170 -32.49 38.66 26.52
CA GLN A 170 -31.39 38.44 27.46
C GLN A 170 -31.02 36.96 27.64
N ARG A 171 -31.81 36.04 27.08
CA ARG A 171 -31.57 34.60 27.24
C ARG A 171 -30.37 34.13 26.43
N VAL A 172 -29.45 33.46 27.13
CA VAL A 172 -28.21 32.91 26.54
C VAL A 172 -28.53 31.70 25.66
N ALA A 173 -27.81 31.56 24.55
CA ALA A 173 -27.90 30.38 23.70
C ALA A 173 -27.43 29.11 24.44
N GLY A 174 -28.17 28.00 24.28
CA GLY A 174 -27.88 26.72 24.93
C GLY A 174 -28.57 26.48 26.28
N SER A 175 -29.58 27.26 26.66
CA SER A 175 -30.36 26.97 27.87
C SER A 175 -31.21 25.71 27.67
N ASP A 176 -31.11 24.72 28.56
CA ASP A 176 -31.91 23.48 28.52
C ASP A 176 -33.41 23.81 28.55
N GLY A 177 -34.01 23.87 27.37
CA GLY A 177 -35.41 24.27 27.18
C GLY A 177 -36.42 23.22 27.61
N GLN A 178 -36.08 22.31 28.54
CA GLN A 178 -36.92 21.18 28.96
C GLN A 178 -37.54 20.43 27.75
N GLY A 179 -36.79 20.28 26.65
CA GLY A 179 -37.25 19.64 25.41
C GLY A 179 -38.06 20.52 24.44
N ARG A 180 -38.22 21.83 24.71
CA ARG A 180 -38.88 22.80 23.83
C ARG A 180 -37.87 23.68 23.10
N ALA A 181 -38.19 24.05 21.86
CA ALA A 181 -37.41 25.05 21.14
C ALA A 181 -37.67 26.45 21.71
N ILE A 182 -36.64 27.30 21.68
CA ILE A 182 -36.67 28.64 22.24
C ILE A 182 -35.98 29.59 21.25
N VAL A 183 -36.66 30.67 20.91
CA VAL A 183 -36.05 31.83 20.25
C VAL A 183 -36.10 33.04 21.17
N THR A 184 -35.19 33.97 21.00
CA THR A 184 -35.22 35.25 21.72
C THR A 184 -35.51 36.41 20.77
N LEU A 185 -36.27 37.39 21.27
CA LEU A 185 -36.69 38.61 20.61
C LEU A 185 -36.43 39.78 21.57
N PHE A 186 -35.61 40.74 21.15
CA PHE A 186 -35.26 41.87 22.00
C PHE A 186 -36.38 42.92 22.06
N LEU A 187 -37.21 42.87 23.11
CA LEU A 187 -38.27 43.87 23.40
C LEU A 187 -37.99 44.61 24.71
N SER A 188 -36.83 45.27 24.82
CA SER A 188 -36.45 46.03 26.01
C SER A 188 -36.81 47.53 25.96
N ASP A 189 -37.47 48.01 24.90
CA ASP A 189 -37.85 49.42 24.74
C ASP A 189 -39.26 49.67 25.33
N PRO A 190 -39.41 50.37 26.47
CA PRO A 190 -40.71 50.64 27.08
C PRO A 190 -41.64 51.47 26.19
N ALA A 191 -41.10 52.22 25.22
CA ALA A 191 -41.90 53.04 24.31
C ALA A 191 -42.83 52.19 23.40
N ILE A 192 -42.54 50.89 23.24
CA ILE A 192 -43.40 49.96 22.50
C ILE A 192 -44.80 49.86 23.14
N ALA A 193 -44.91 50.03 24.46
CA ALA A 193 -46.19 49.98 25.18
C ALA A 193 -47.13 51.16 24.88
N MET A 194 -46.64 52.20 24.19
CA MET A 194 -47.43 53.34 23.71
C MET A 194 -47.75 53.27 22.20
N MET A 195 -47.13 52.33 21.49
CA MET A 195 -47.29 52.23 20.05
C MET A 195 -48.68 51.68 19.73
N SER A 196 -49.30 52.23 18.69
CA SER A 196 -50.50 51.64 18.13
C SER A 196 -50.18 50.26 17.53
N PRO A 197 -51.19 49.38 17.33
CA PRO A 197 -50.98 48.12 16.61
C PRO A 197 -50.23 48.31 15.28
N ASP A 198 -50.49 49.40 14.56
CA ASP A 198 -49.87 49.72 13.26
C ASP A 198 -48.39 50.14 13.40
N ASP A 199 -48.07 50.90 14.44
CA ASP A 199 -46.69 51.32 14.72
C ASP A 199 -45.84 50.13 15.21
N ILE A 200 -46.43 49.25 16.02
CA ILE A 200 -45.83 47.98 16.43
C ILE A 200 -45.56 47.11 15.20
N ARG A 201 -46.53 47.02 14.27
CA ARG A 201 -46.37 46.33 12.98
C ARG A 201 -45.19 46.88 12.18
N ALA A 202 -45.06 48.19 12.07
CA ALA A 202 -43.95 48.82 11.36
C ALA A 202 -42.61 48.59 12.06
N ARG A 203 -42.58 48.60 13.40
CA ARG A 203 -41.36 48.43 14.19
C ARG A 203 -40.86 46.99 14.23
N LEU A 204 -41.74 46.00 14.39
CA LEU A 204 -41.39 44.57 14.39
C LEU A 204 -40.97 44.07 13.01
N ARG A 205 -41.42 44.70 11.91
CA ARG A 205 -40.86 44.47 10.56
C ARG A 205 -39.39 44.89 10.43
N LEU A 206 -38.91 45.80 11.27
CA LEU A 206 -37.56 46.39 11.21
C LEU A 206 -36.55 45.74 12.17
N LEU A 207 -36.96 44.77 13.00
CA LEU A 207 -36.09 44.08 13.95
C LEU A 207 -35.76 42.65 13.45
N PRO A 208 -34.53 42.39 12.97
CA PRO A 208 -34.12 41.07 12.47
C PRO A 208 -33.53 40.12 13.54
N ASP A 209 -33.53 40.47 14.82
CA ASP A 209 -32.77 39.75 15.87
C ASP A 209 -33.50 38.52 16.48
N ILE A 210 -34.23 37.74 15.67
CA ILE A 210 -34.67 36.41 16.15
C ILE A 210 -33.45 35.49 16.16
N ARG A 211 -33.10 34.96 17.33
CA ARG A 211 -31.97 34.01 17.49
C ARG A 211 -32.43 32.77 18.22
N TRP A 212 -31.92 31.61 17.81
CA TRP A 212 -32.14 30.36 18.53
C TRP A 212 -31.42 30.37 19.87
N CYS A 213 -32.17 30.13 20.94
CA CYS A 213 -31.63 29.76 22.24
C CYS A 213 -31.58 28.23 22.41
N ALA A 214 -32.57 27.51 21.87
CA ALA A 214 -32.61 26.06 21.79
C ALA A 214 -33.49 25.63 20.59
N HIS A 215 -33.17 24.53 19.92
CA HIS A 215 -33.94 24.02 18.77
C HIS A 215 -34.35 22.56 18.98
N TRP A 216 -35.49 22.13 18.45
CA TRP A 216 -35.98 20.74 18.57
C TRP A 216 -35.00 19.72 17.96
N ASP A 217 -34.34 20.09 16.86
CA ASP A 217 -33.32 19.27 16.20
C ASP A 217 -31.89 19.51 16.75
N ASP A 218 -31.67 20.26 17.83
CA ASP A 218 -30.29 20.53 18.30
C ASP A 218 -29.50 19.23 18.56
N GLN A 219 -30.15 18.21 19.14
CA GLN A 219 -29.53 16.90 19.35
C GLN A 219 -29.20 16.19 18.03
N ALA A 220 -30.10 16.25 17.04
CA ALA A 220 -29.92 15.62 15.74
C ALA A 220 -28.85 16.36 14.90
N LEU A 221 -28.84 17.69 14.93
CA LEU A 221 -27.84 18.53 14.29
C LEU A 221 -26.45 18.32 14.93
N GLN A 222 -26.38 18.25 16.26
CA GLN A 222 -25.14 17.92 16.96
C GLN A 222 -24.63 16.53 16.55
N ALA A 223 -25.51 15.52 16.52
CA ALA A 223 -25.15 14.17 16.09
C ALA A 223 -24.66 14.13 14.63
N ALA A 224 -25.33 14.85 13.72
CA ALA A 224 -24.93 14.94 12.32
C ALA A 224 -23.57 15.65 12.14
N ALA A 225 -23.34 16.76 12.86
CA ALA A 225 -22.06 17.46 12.84
C ALA A 225 -20.94 16.57 13.40
N SER A 226 -21.19 15.84 14.50
CA SER A 226 -20.24 14.88 15.06
C SER A 226 -19.93 13.73 14.10
N ALA A 227 -20.96 13.17 13.43
CA ALA A 227 -20.78 12.12 12.44
C ALA A 227 -19.95 12.60 11.25
N GLN A 228 -20.16 13.84 10.78
CA GLN A 228 -19.35 14.43 9.71
C GLN A 228 -17.90 14.64 10.17
N ALA A 229 -17.67 15.17 11.38
CA ALA A 229 -16.32 15.36 11.91
C ALA A 229 -15.53 14.04 12.00
N GLN A 230 -16.19 12.97 12.47
CA GLN A 230 -15.64 11.62 12.53
C GLN A 230 -15.37 11.05 11.14
N GLN A 231 -16.27 11.25 10.17
CA GLN A 231 -16.10 10.80 8.80
C GLN A 231 -14.89 11.48 8.14
N THR A 232 -14.73 12.80 8.33
CA THR A 232 -13.56 13.53 7.82
C THR A 232 -12.26 13.01 8.44
N ALA A 233 -12.25 12.68 9.74
CA ALA A 233 -11.09 12.07 10.39
C ALA A 233 -10.76 10.68 9.81
N ARG A 234 -11.78 9.86 9.51
CA ARG A 234 -11.61 8.55 8.84
C ARG A 234 -11.05 8.71 7.43
N GLU A 235 -11.57 9.64 6.64
CA GLU A 235 -11.09 9.93 5.28
C GLU A 235 -9.65 10.44 5.27
N ALA A 236 -9.26 11.16 6.32
CA ALA A 236 -7.90 11.61 6.58
C ALA A 236 -6.97 10.51 7.16
N MET A 237 -7.44 9.27 7.31
CA MET A 237 -6.70 8.15 7.89
C MET A 237 -6.19 8.45 9.31
N ASP A 238 -7.02 9.15 10.09
CA ASP A 238 -6.68 9.65 11.43
C ASP A 238 -7.75 9.31 12.48
N ALA A 239 -8.68 8.43 12.14
CA ALA A 239 -9.66 7.87 13.07
C ALA A 239 -9.13 6.56 13.68
N TRP A 240 -9.48 6.32 14.95
CA TRP A 240 -9.13 5.12 15.70
C TRP A 240 -10.28 4.78 16.64
N GLU A 241 -10.96 3.66 16.42
CA GLU A 241 -12.18 3.31 17.14
C GLU A 241 -11.91 2.45 18.38
N GLU A 242 -12.90 2.31 19.26
CA GLU A 242 -12.78 1.45 20.45
C GLU A 242 -12.51 -0.02 20.08
N ALA A 243 -13.05 -0.48 18.95
CA ALA A 243 -12.80 -1.82 18.43
C ALA A 243 -11.33 -2.00 18.00
N ASP A 244 -10.77 -1.03 17.29
CA ASP A 244 -9.36 -1.02 16.86
C ASP A 244 -8.43 -1.01 18.08
N GLU A 245 -8.75 -0.18 19.08
CA GLU A 245 -8.00 -0.10 20.34
C GLU A 245 -8.06 -1.43 21.12
N ALA A 246 -9.20 -2.10 21.15
CA ALA A 246 -9.34 -3.39 21.83
C ALA A 246 -8.47 -4.48 21.19
N LEU A 247 -8.42 -4.55 19.86
CA LEU A 247 -7.56 -5.48 19.11
C LEU A 247 -6.07 -5.16 19.27
N PHE A 248 -5.72 -3.88 19.20
CA PHE A 248 -4.35 -3.40 19.34
C PHE A 248 -3.78 -3.70 20.73
N ARG A 249 -4.59 -3.52 21.79
CA ARG A 249 -4.18 -3.83 23.17
C ARG A 249 -3.91 -5.30 23.44
N GLN A 250 -4.52 -6.23 22.70
CA GLN A 250 -4.26 -7.67 22.86
C GLN A 250 -2.82 -8.06 22.51
N HIS A 251 -2.15 -7.26 21.68
CA HIS A 251 -0.83 -7.53 21.14
C HIS A 251 0.24 -6.56 21.66
N LEU A 252 -0.13 -5.67 22.59
CA LEU A 252 0.78 -4.65 23.12
C LEU A 252 1.63 -5.19 24.27
N PRO A 253 2.95 -4.93 24.28
CA PRO A 253 3.77 -5.07 25.49
C PRO A 253 3.25 -4.16 26.62
N SER A 254 3.32 -4.62 27.86
CA SER A 254 2.78 -3.90 29.03
C SER A 254 3.47 -2.56 29.33
N ASP A 255 4.68 -2.34 28.81
CA ASP A 255 5.58 -1.25 29.22
C ASP A 255 5.89 -0.28 28.06
N LEU A 256 4.95 -0.10 27.11
CA LEU A 256 5.17 0.71 25.91
C LEU A 256 4.99 2.22 26.15
N GLU A 257 5.97 3.02 25.74
CA GLU A 257 5.89 4.49 25.77
C GLU A 257 4.70 5.02 24.92
N PRO A 258 3.96 6.06 25.37
CA PRO A 258 2.77 6.56 24.67
C PRO A 258 3.02 7.00 23.22
N ALA A 259 4.18 7.61 22.94
CA ALA A 259 4.54 8.04 21.59
C ALA A 259 4.78 6.85 20.64
N VAL A 260 5.39 5.77 21.14
CA VAL A 260 5.61 4.53 20.37
C VAL A 260 4.28 3.85 20.09
N ALA A 261 3.38 3.81 21.09
CA ALA A 261 2.03 3.29 20.91
C ALA A 261 1.27 4.07 19.82
N GLN A 262 1.39 5.40 19.79
CA GLN A 262 0.77 6.24 18.76
C GLN A 262 1.32 5.92 17.36
N GLN A 263 2.63 5.73 17.23
CA GLN A 263 3.26 5.35 15.97
C GLN A 263 2.75 3.98 15.48
N TRP A 264 2.68 2.98 16.36
CA TRP A 264 2.24 1.64 16.02
C TRP A 264 0.75 1.56 15.64
N ARG A 265 -0.12 2.40 16.23
CA ARG A 265 -1.51 2.53 15.78
C ARG A 265 -1.58 2.97 14.33
N ARG A 266 -0.80 4.01 13.99
CA ARG A 266 -0.71 4.50 12.62
C ARG A 266 -0.21 3.43 11.65
N GLU A 267 0.81 2.68 12.05
CA GLU A 267 1.35 1.59 11.25
C GLU A 267 0.33 0.49 11.02
N THR A 268 -0.40 0.08 12.06
CA THR A 268 -1.45 -0.94 12.00
C THR A 268 -2.59 -0.50 11.08
N LEU A 269 -3.01 0.78 11.17
CA LEU A 269 -4.04 1.34 10.31
C LEU A 269 -3.60 1.38 8.84
N LEU A 270 -2.37 1.83 8.55
CA LEU A 270 -1.85 1.85 7.19
C LEU A 270 -1.72 0.44 6.61
N HIS A 271 -1.19 -0.50 7.39
CA HIS A 271 -1.03 -1.90 6.97
C HIS A 271 -2.36 -2.56 6.63
N SER A 272 -3.35 -2.42 7.50
CA SER A 272 -4.70 -2.97 7.30
C SER A 272 -5.44 -2.29 6.13
N GLU A 273 -5.32 -0.97 5.97
CA GLU A 273 -5.98 -0.27 4.87
C GLU A 273 -5.36 -0.62 3.51
N VAL A 274 -4.03 -0.79 3.41
CA VAL A 274 -3.40 -1.26 2.17
C VAL A 274 -3.92 -2.65 1.80
N LYS A 275 -4.05 -3.56 2.77
CA LYS A 275 -4.65 -4.89 2.55
C LYS A 275 -6.09 -4.78 2.04
N ALA A 276 -6.91 -3.95 2.66
CA ALA A 276 -8.30 -3.73 2.23
C ALA A 276 -8.39 -3.11 0.82
N ILE A 277 -7.51 -2.16 0.49
CA ILE A 277 -7.40 -1.59 -0.86
C ILE A 277 -7.08 -2.69 -1.88
N LEU A 278 -6.09 -3.53 -1.59
CA LEU A 278 -5.66 -4.62 -2.48
C LEU A 278 -6.73 -5.70 -2.64
N GLU A 279 -7.49 -6.01 -1.58
CA GLU A 279 -8.62 -6.95 -1.63
C GLU A 279 -9.72 -6.46 -2.59
N GLN A 280 -9.96 -5.15 -2.62
CA GLN A 280 -10.95 -4.52 -3.51
C GLN A 280 -10.40 -4.17 -4.90
N ALA A 281 -9.07 -4.17 -5.07
CA ALA A 281 -8.45 -3.78 -6.32
C ALA A 281 -8.53 -4.91 -7.36
N SER A 282 -8.91 -4.55 -8.59
CA SER A 282 -8.92 -5.47 -9.74
C SER A 282 -7.65 -5.41 -10.57
N GLN A 283 -6.70 -4.54 -10.20
CA GLN A 283 -5.42 -4.38 -10.86
C GLN A 283 -4.41 -3.73 -9.91
N ILE A 284 -3.12 -3.85 -10.24
CA ILE A 284 -2.04 -3.13 -9.56
C ILE A 284 -0.94 -2.76 -10.56
N THR A 285 -0.49 -1.51 -10.54
CA THR A 285 0.72 -1.11 -11.26
C THR A 285 1.95 -1.53 -10.46
N THR A 286 2.87 -2.23 -11.11
CA THR A 286 4.13 -2.71 -10.52
C THR A 286 5.32 -2.06 -11.23
N PRO A 287 6.45 -1.87 -10.53
CA PRO A 287 7.69 -1.49 -11.17
C PRO A 287 8.12 -2.56 -12.18
N GLY A 288 9.03 -2.19 -13.07
CA GLY A 288 9.70 -3.13 -13.96
C GLY A 288 10.55 -4.15 -13.19
N LEU A 289 10.90 -5.23 -13.87
CA LEU A 289 11.95 -6.15 -13.43
C LEU A 289 13.30 -5.60 -13.91
N ASP A 290 14.33 -5.81 -13.09
CA ASP A 290 15.68 -5.37 -13.35
C ASP A 290 16.65 -6.49 -12.99
N VAL A 291 17.59 -6.81 -13.89
CA VAL A 291 18.69 -7.75 -13.67
C VAL A 291 19.95 -7.17 -14.29
N GLU A 292 21.03 -7.10 -13.53
CA GLU A 292 22.31 -6.58 -13.99
C GLU A 292 23.42 -7.62 -13.78
N VAL A 293 24.32 -7.74 -14.75
CA VAL A 293 25.58 -8.47 -14.61
C VAL A 293 26.72 -7.55 -15.05
N THR A 294 27.76 -7.49 -14.22
CA THR A 294 28.96 -6.67 -14.48
C THR A 294 30.20 -7.55 -14.46
N ARG A 295 31.08 -7.34 -15.45
CA ARG A 295 32.41 -7.95 -15.53
C ARG A 295 33.46 -6.85 -15.48
N TYR A 296 34.35 -6.98 -14.50
CA TYR A 296 35.52 -6.13 -14.33
C TYR A 296 36.72 -6.70 -15.10
N ALA A 297 37.65 -5.85 -15.47
CA ALA A 297 38.98 -6.28 -15.87
C ALA A 297 39.61 -7.15 -14.74
N PRO A 298 40.30 -8.25 -15.09
CA PRO A 298 41.06 -9.04 -14.13
C PRO A 298 42.10 -8.19 -13.37
N ASP A 299 42.25 -8.44 -12.06
CA ASP A 299 43.20 -7.73 -11.18
C ASP A 299 44.66 -7.83 -11.67
N GLU A 300 45.00 -8.83 -12.48
CA GLU A 300 46.34 -8.96 -13.10
C GLU A 300 46.62 -7.94 -14.20
N PHE A 301 45.60 -7.21 -14.65
CA PHE A 301 45.75 -6.15 -15.64
C PHE A 301 46.21 -4.86 -14.96
N SER A 302 47.09 -4.12 -15.62
CA SER A 302 47.56 -2.81 -15.16
C SER A 302 47.63 -1.82 -16.32
N GLY A 303 47.49 -0.53 -16.03
CA GLY A 303 47.57 0.51 -17.05
C GLY A 303 46.27 0.65 -17.85
N GLU A 304 46.33 0.55 -19.19
CA GLU A 304 45.23 0.87 -20.12
C GLU A 304 43.93 0.06 -19.93
N TRP A 305 43.93 -0.98 -19.09
CA TRP A 305 42.81 -1.92 -18.90
C TRP A 305 42.27 -1.91 -17.48
N GLU A 306 42.92 -1.20 -16.55
CA GLU A 306 42.67 -1.30 -15.10
C GLU A 306 41.23 -0.89 -14.72
N ASP A 307 40.65 0.05 -15.47
CA ASP A 307 39.31 0.57 -15.22
C ASP A 307 38.23 -0.04 -16.14
N ASN A 308 38.58 -1.04 -16.98
CA ASN A 308 37.63 -1.52 -17.96
C ASN A 308 36.48 -2.29 -17.28
N THR A 309 35.25 -1.87 -17.56
CA THR A 309 34.03 -2.46 -17.00
C THR A 309 33.02 -2.72 -18.11
N LEU A 310 32.58 -3.97 -18.22
CA LEU A 310 31.50 -4.35 -19.11
C LEU A 310 30.27 -4.68 -18.27
N ARG A 311 29.16 -4.00 -18.54
CA ARG A 311 27.89 -4.21 -17.86
C ARG A 311 26.81 -4.52 -18.88
N ILE A 312 25.99 -5.53 -18.60
CA ILE A 312 24.74 -5.77 -19.33
C ILE A 312 23.60 -5.74 -18.30
N GLN A 313 22.59 -4.91 -18.57
CA GLN A 313 21.42 -4.77 -17.73
C GLN A 313 20.16 -5.07 -18.53
N TRP A 314 19.36 -6.02 -18.06
CA TRP A 314 18.04 -6.30 -18.60
C TRP A 314 16.95 -5.63 -17.75
N MET A 315 16.07 -4.89 -18.40
CA MET A 315 14.98 -4.16 -17.75
C MET A 315 13.65 -4.40 -18.45
N THR A 316 12.56 -4.35 -17.69
CA THR A 316 11.20 -4.25 -18.23
C THR A 316 10.60 -2.90 -17.87
N ALA A 317 9.62 -2.44 -18.65
CA ALA A 317 8.80 -1.29 -18.24
C ALA A 317 7.94 -1.64 -17.02
N SER A 318 7.46 -0.61 -16.31
CA SER A 318 6.36 -0.78 -15.35
C SER A 318 5.13 -1.34 -16.05
N THR A 319 4.34 -2.15 -15.35
CA THR A 319 3.17 -2.80 -15.94
C THR A 319 2.00 -2.80 -14.98
N THR A 320 0.78 -2.76 -15.51
CA THR A 320 -0.45 -2.91 -14.72
C THR A 320 -0.91 -4.36 -14.81
N LEU A 321 -0.81 -5.07 -13.70
CA LEU A 321 -1.19 -6.47 -13.60
C LEU A 321 -2.68 -6.59 -13.24
N PRO A 322 -3.49 -7.32 -14.03
CA PRO A 322 -4.89 -7.55 -13.70
C PRO A 322 -5.01 -8.59 -12.59
N LEU A 323 -5.62 -8.22 -11.47
CA LEU A 323 -5.79 -9.08 -10.30
C LEU A 323 -7.14 -9.81 -10.33
N GLU A 324 -7.13 -11.02 -9.79
CA GLU A 324 -8.28 -11.88 -9.56
C GLU A 324 -8.04 -12.71 -8.29
N ASN A 325 -9.10 -13.01 -7.53
CA ASN A 325 -9.03 -13.82 -6.31
C ASN A 325 -7.94 -13.38 -5.32
N THR A 326 -8.16 -12.23 -4.68
CA THR A 326 -7.29 -11.74 -3.61
C THR A 326 -7.60 -12.45 -2.29
N GLN A 327 -6.56 -12.88 -1.58
CA GLN A 327 -6.65 -13.52 -0.26
C GLN A 327 -5.66 -12.87 0.69
N LEU A 328 -6.08 -12.62 1.93
CA LEU A 328 -5.25 -12.01 2.97
C LEU A 328 -4.69 -13.07 3.90
N GLU A 329 -3.41 -12.93 4.27
CA GLU A 329 -2.75 -13.69 5.35
C GLU A 329 -2.87 -15.22 5.26
N GLN A 330 -2.92 -15.78 4.05
CA GLN A 330 -3.00 -17.21 3.82
C GLN A 330 -1.60 -17.84 3.77
N ARG A 331 -1.39 -18.98 4.43
CA ARG A 331 -0.09 -19.65 4.45
C ARG A 331 0.32 -20.15 3.06
N GLN A 332 1.52 -19.78 2.62
CA GLN A 332 2.18 -20.30 1.41
C GLN A 332 3.52 -20.92 1.79
N GLY A 333 3.53 -22.26 1.87
CA GLY A 333 4.70 -23.01 2.33
C GLY A 333 5.21 -22.52 3.69
N SER A 334 6.42 -21.94 3.71
CA SER A 334 7.10 -21.48 4.92
C SER A 334 6.84 -20.01 5.30
N ILE A 335 6.02 -19.28 4.53
CA ILE A 335 5.67 -17.87 4.83
C ILE A 335 4.16 -17.67 4.89
N VAL A 336 3.75 -16.55 5.49
CA VAL A 336 2.40 -16.01 5.42
C VAL A 336 2.56 -14.59 4.85
N PRO A 337 2.34 -14.40 3.54
CA PRO A 337 2.36 -13.08 2.94
C PRO A 337 1.13 -12.29 3.35
N ASP A 338 1.24 -10.96 3.36
CA ASP A 338 0.13 -10.08 3.69
C ASP A 338 -1.04 -10.25 2.71
N VAL A 339 -0.73 -10.34 1.41
CA VAL A 339 -1.72 -10.52 0.34
C VAL A 339 -1.23 -11.54 -0.69
N ILE A 340 -2.16 -12.34 -1.19
CA ILE A 340 -1.98 -13.25 -2.32
C ILE A 340 -2.99 -12.88 -3.39
N CYS A 341 -2.51 -12.62 -4.60
CA CYS A 341 -3.37 -12.38 -5.74
C CYS A 341 -3.09 -13.41 -6.83
N THR A 342 -4.12 -13.80 -7.57
CA THR A 342 -3.93 -14.46 -8.87
C THR A 342 -4.07 -13.44 -9.99
N LEU A 343 -3.35 -13.65 -11.09
CA LEU A 343 -3.47 -12.81 -12.28
C LEU A 343 -4.57 -13.36 -13.18
N ARG A 344 -5.43 -12.45 -13.69
CA ARG A 344 -6.47 -12.79 -14.65
C ARG A 344 -5.87 -13.22 -15.99
N GLU A 345 -6.44 -14.23 -16.63
CA GLU A 345 -6.05 -14.62 -17.99
C GLU A 345 -6.71 -13.71 -19.06
N PRO A 346 -6.04 -13.42 -20.19
CA PRO A 346 -4.68 -13.82 -20.51
C PRO A 346 -3.64 -13.01 -19.71
N ARG A 347 -2.68 -13.71 -19.07
CA ARG A 347 -1.59 -13.05 -18.36
C ARG A 347 -0.71 -12.27 -19.33
N PRO A 348 -0.25 -11.06 -18.96
CA PRO A 348 0.65 -10.29 -19.80
C PRO A 348 1.94 -11.09 -20.06
N TYR A 349 2.58 -10.82 -21.19
CA TYR A 349 3.94 -11.28 -21.45
C TYR A 349 4.93 -10.34 -20.78
N ILE A 350 6.07 -10.88 -20.38
CA ILE A 350 7.19 -10.11 -19.85
C ILE A 350 8.02 -9.63 -21.04
N TYR A 351 7.94 -8.35 -21.37
CA TYR A 351 8.77 -7.74 -22.42
C TYR A 351 9.84 -6.86 -21.79
N GLY A 352 11.07 -6.99 -22.27
CA GLY A 352 12.19 -6.21 -21.79
C GLY A 352 13.19 -5.87 -22.88
N PHE A 353 14.28 -5.25 -22.48
CA PHE A 353 15.42 -4.92 -23.32
C PHE A 353 16.70 -5.08 -22.51
N ALA A 354 17.78 -5.44 -23.19
CA ALA A 354 19.13 -5.51 -22.62
C ALA A 354 19.93 -4.29 -23.08
N GLU A 355 20.51 -3.56 -22.13
CA GLU A 355 21.41 -2.44 -22.36
C GLU A 355 22.84 -2.87 -22.01
N THR A 356 23.75 -2.73 -22.97
CA THR A 356 25.18 -2.99 -22.79
C THR A 356 25.91 -1.66 -22.61
N ARG A 357 26.77 -1.60 -21.59
CA ARG A 357 27.65 -0.47 -21.30
C ARG A 357 29.09 -0.91 -21.15
N LEU A 358 29.99 -0.14 -21.75
CA LEU A 358 31.43 -0.29 -21.61
C LEU A 358 31.99 0.98 -20.96
N ASP A 359 32.69 0.83 -19.83
CA ASP A 359 33.32 1.94 -19.09
C ASP A 359 32.33 3.06 -18.75
N GLY A 360 31.08 2.67 -18.48
CA GLY A 360 29.96 3.56 -18.21
C GLY A 360 29.31 4.20 -19.45
N ALA A 361 29.94 4.10 -20.63
CA ALA A 361 29.39 4.55 -21.89
C ALA A 361 28.36 3.55 -22.45
N PHE A 362 27.31 4.07 -23.06
CA PHE A 362 26.30 3.26 -23.75
C PHE A 362 26.90 2.67 -25.05
N GLU A 363 26.75 1.37 -25.24
CA GLU A 363 27.19 0.66 -26.45
C GLU A 363 26.00 0.23 -27.30
N GLU A 364 25.07 -0.53 -26.70
CA GLU A 364 24.00 -1.18 -27.44
C GLU A 364 22.73 -1.33 -26.60
N LEU A 365 21.58 -1.32 -27.27
CA LEU A 365 20.27 -1.65 -26.71
C LEU A 365 19.60 -2.71 -27.59
N ILE A 366 19.38 -3.90 -27.04
CA ILE A 366 18.77 -5.02 -27.75
C ILE A 366 17.38 -5.29 -27.16
N GLU A 367 16.35 -5.24 -28.01
CA GLU A 367 15.02 -5.69 -27.62
C GLU A 367 15.00 -7.21 -27.37
N ASP A 368 14.41 -7.62 -26.26
CA ASP A 368 14.21 -9.03 -25.91
C ASP A 368 13.03 -9.61 -26.70
N THR A 369 13.25 -9.77 -28.01
CA THR A 369 12.26 -10.23 -29.00
C THR A 369 11.84 -11.69 -28.79
N HIS A 370 12.47 -12.41 -27.85
CA HIS A 370 12.24 -13.83 -27.59
C HIS A 370 11.56 -14.14 -26.25
N SER A 371 11.17 -13.13 -25.47
CA SER A 371 10.47 -13.37 -24.21
C SER A 371 9.02 -13.82 -24.43
N SER A 372 8.84 -15.12 -24.66
CA SER A 372 7.54 -15.80 -24.64
C SER A 372 7.02 -16.07 -23.23
N GLN A 373 7.71 -15.57 -22.20
CA GLN A 373 7.38 -15.83 -20.81
C GLN A 373 6.22 -14.95 -20.36
N GLN A 374 5.12 -15.59 -19.97
CA GLN A 374 4.01 -14.91 -19.30
C GLN A 374 4.34 -14.62 -17.84
N TRP A 375 3.78 -13.53 -17.32
CA TRP A 375 3.81 -13.20 -15.90
C TRP A 375 3.34 -14.37 -15.04
N PRO A 376 3.97 -14.69 -13.89
CA PRO A 376 3.53 -15.78 -13.03
C PRO A 376 2.06 -15.66 -12.63
N ARG A 377 1.36 -16.79 -12.50
CA ARG A 377 -0.08 -16.80 -12.16
C ARG A 377 -0.37 -16.17 -10.80
N THR A 378 0.56 -16.24 -9.85
CA THR A 378 0.34 -15.81 -8.47
C THR A 378 1.38 -14.76 -8.11
N VAL A 379 0.91 -13.63 -7.56
CA VAL A 379 1.74 -12.57 -7.01
C VAL A 379 1.50 -12.51 -5.51
N LEU A 380 2.58 -12.57 -4.74
CA LEU A 380 2.56 -12.34 -3.30
C LEU A 380 2.89 -10.86 -3.06
N ILE A 381 2.23 -10.24 -2.09
CA ILE A 381 2.50 -8.85 -1.72
C ILE A 381 2.76 -8.80 -0.20
N GLU A 382 3.84 -8.12 0.17
CA GLU A 382 4.22 -7.80 1.53
C GLU A 382 4.10 -6.29 1.73
N VAL A 383 3.48 -5.85 2.82
CA VAL A 383 3.29 -4.43 3.12
C VAL A 383 4.21 -4.05 4.28
N THR A 384 5.10 -3.11 4.01
CA THR A 384 6.08 -2.60 4.99
C THR A 384 5.67 -1.19 5.42
N VAL A 385 5.68 -0.92 6.73
CA VAL A 385 5.50 0.45 7.26
C VAL A 385 6.71 0.91 8.07
N THR A 386 7.28 0.05 8.91
CA THR A 386 8.51 0.37 9.67
C THR A 386 9.53 -0.76 9.64
N HIS A 387 9.06 -1.99 9.80
CA HIS A 387 9.89 -3.18 9.77
C HIS A 387 9.78 -3.81 8.38
N GLY A 388 10.85 -3.68 7.60
CA GLY A 388 10.94 -4.32 6.29
C GLY A 388 11.11 -5.84 6.39
N ILE A 389 11.19 -6.47 5.22
CA ILE A 389 11.44 -7.91 5.10
C ILE A 389 12.86 -8.22 5.60
N ASP A 390 12.97 -8.98 6.69
CA ASP A 390 14.26 -9.41 7.22
C ASP A 390 14.95 -10.48 6.33
N GLN A 391 16.22 -10.79 6.62
CA GLN A 391 16.98 -11.76 5.83
C GLN A 391 16.41 -13.18 5.88
N GLU A 392 15.76 -13.57 6.98
CA GLU A 392 15.21 -14.92 7.13
C GLU A 392 13.93 -15.07 6.31
N LYS A 393 13.04 -14.08 6.36
CA LYS A 393 11.84 -13.99 5.52
C LYS A 393 12.24 -13.89 4.05
N LEU A 394 13.24 -13.09 3.70
CA LEU A 394 13.78 -13.00 2.34
C LEU A 394 14.26 -14.37 1.82
N ARG A 395 15.04 -15.12 2.62
CA ARG A 395 15.49 -16.48 2.26
C ARG A 395 14.31 -17.42 2.02
N ARG A 396 13.27 -17.37 2.86
CA ARG A 396 12.07 -18.18 2.69
C ARG A 396 11.30 -17.81 1.42
N ILE A 397 11.16 -16.52 1.12
CA ILE A 397 10.56 -16.01 -0.12
C ILE A 397 11.34 -16.54 -1.35
N GLN A 398 12.66 -16.43 -1.33
CA GLN A 398 13.51 -16.92 -2.42
C GLN A 398 13.41 -18.46 -2.59
N ALA A 399 13.32 -19.20 -1.49
CA ALA A 399 13.16 -20.66 -1.52
C ALA A 399 11.80 -21.10 -2.08
N LEU A 400 10.74 -20.32 -1.82
CA LEU A 400 9.40 -20.52 -2.41
C LEU A 400 9.38 -20.27 -3.92
N ASN A 401 10.27 -19.41 -4.41
CA ASN A 401 10.42 -19.06 -5.81
C ASN A 401 9.10 -18.59 -6.47
N MET A 402 8.35 -17.74 -5.76
CA MET A 402 7.12 -17.09 -6.25
C MET A 402 7.37 -15.58 -6.40
N SER A 403 6.71 -14.93 -7.37
CA SER A 403 6.83 -13.48 -7.54
C SER A 403 6.28 -12.76 -6.31
N THR A 404 7.16 -12.02 -5.63
CA THR A 404 6.83 -11.30 -4.38
C THR A 404 7.16 -9.83 -4.54
N LEU A 405 6.16 -8.99 -4.38
CA LEU A 405 6.25 -7.54 -4.38
C LEU A 405 6.23 -7.02 -2.93
N GLU A 406 7.09 -6.07 -2.61
CA GLU A 406 6.99 -5.29 -1.38
C GLU A 406 6.39 -3.92 -1.71
N ILE A 407 5.47 -3.47 -0.85
CA ILE A 407 4.94 -2.11 -0.83
C ILE A 407 5.38 -1.46 0.48
N ASP A 408 6.43 -0.63 0.42
CA ASP A 408 6.96 0.14 1.53
C ASP A 408 6.28 1.50 1.61
N ILE A 409 5.27 1.59 2.49
CA ILE A 409 4.54 2.82 2.78
C ILE A 409 5.32 3.73 3.74
N GLY A 410 6.21 3.16 4.56
CA GLY A 410 7.04 3.90 5.52
C GLY A 410 7.93 4.93 4.84
N SER A 411 8.48 4.55 3.68
CA SER A 411 9.36 5.39 2.86
C SER A 411 8.72 6.68 2.32
N LEU A 412 7.39 6.76 2.27
CA LEU A 412 6.67 7.81 1.54
C LEU A 412 6.47 9.08 2.37
N GLY A 413 6.56 8.99 3.71
CA GLY A 413 6.40 10.11 4.63
C GLY A 413 5.05 10.84 4.51
N GLY A 414 4.84 11.85 5.36
CA GLY A 414 3.67 12.73 5.26
C GLY A 414 2.32 12.11 5.68
N ARG A 415 1.25 12.90 5.64
CA ARG A 415 -0.14 12.44 5.86
C ARG A 415 -0.77 12.10 4.51
N VAL A 416 -1.58 11.04 4.45
CA VAL A 416 -2.23 10.59 3.23
C VAL A 416 -3.72 10.39 3.48
N THR A 417 -4.56 10.84 2.56
CA THR A 417 -6.00 10.53 2.61
C THR A 417 -6.23 9.09 2.13
N ARG A 418 -7.38 8.53 2.44
CA ARG A 418 -7.75 7.18 1.98
C ARG A 418 -7.68 7.05 0.45
N GLU A 419 -8.18 8.05 -0.27
CA GLU A 419 -8.12 8.11 -1.73
C GLU A 419 -6.68 8.22 -2.25
N GLY A 420 -5.86 9.07 -1.62
CA GLY A 420 -4.45 9.20 -1.96
C GLY A 420 -3.67 7.90 -1.74
N LEU A 421 -3.94 7.17 -0.66
CA LEU A 421 -3.34 5.87 -0.38
C LEU A 421 -3.75 4.84 -1.42
N ARG A 422 -5.04 4.82 -1.80
CA ARG A 422 -5.54 3.93 -2.87
C ARG A 422 -4.82 4.21 -4.19
N HIS A 423 -4.72 5.47 -4.60
CA HIS A 423 -4.02 5.85 -5.82
C HIS A 423 -2.55 5.41 -5.78
N LEU A 424 -1.88 5.60 -4.65
CA LEU A 424 -0.49 5.22 -4.48
C LEU A 424 -0.29 3.69 -4.54
N VAL A 425 -1.12 2.93 -3.84
CA VAL A 425 -1.05 1.47 -3.76
C VAL A 425 -1.47 0.81 -5.08
N VAL A 426 -2.41 1.38 -5.83
CA VAL A 426 -2.95 0.75 -7.05
C VAL A 426 -2.27 1.27 -8.30
N ASN A 427 -2.08 2.57 -8.44
CA ASN A 427 -1.73 3.21 -9.71
C ASN A 427 -0.25 3.55 -9.84
N GLU A 428 0.42 3.90 -8.73
CA GLU A 428 1.81 4.34 -8.73
C GLU A 428 2.82 3.19 -8.55
N THR A 429 4.08 3.40 -8.91
CA THR A 429 5.18 2.46 -8.61
C THR A 429 6.01 2.87 -7.41
N ILE A 430 5.79 4.07 -6.87
CA ILE A 430 6.56 4.59 -5.74
C ILE A 430 6.33 3.74 -4.48
N GLY A 431 7.41 3.48 -3.73
CA GLY A 431 7.38 2.58 -2.57
C GLY A 431 7.23 1.10 -2.93
N LYS A 432 7.15 0.73 -4.22
CA LYS A 432 7.02 -0.68 -4.63
C LYS A 432 8.35 -1.21 -5.15
N ARG A 433 8.71 -2.44 -4.76
CA ARG A 433 9.85 -3.15 -5.35
C ARG A 433 9.60 -4.65 -5.42
N TRP A 434 10.15 -5.29 -6.46
CA TRP A 434 10.19 -6.75 -6.49
C TRP A 434 11.24 -7.26 -5.51
N VAL A 435 10.82 -8.14 -4.61
CA VAL A 435 11.68 -8.80 -3.62
C VAL A 435 12.24 -10.10 -4.20
N HIS A 436 11.40 -10.79 -4.97
CA HIS A 436 11.77 -11.97 -5.73
C HIS A 436 10.94 -12.07 -7.00
N HIS A 437 11.55 -12.48 -8.10
CA HIS A 437 10.83 -12.84 -9.32
C HIS A 437 11.42 -14.12 -9.95
N PRO A 438 10.61 -15.12 -10.31
CA PRO A 438 11.10 -16.40 -10.86
C PRO A 438 11.91 -16.26 -12.16
N ALA A 439 11.63 -15.21 -12.95
CA ALA A 439 12.36 -14.96 -14.21
C ALA A 439 13.81 -14.52 -13.99
N TRP A 440 14.16 -13.95 -12.81
CA TRP A 440 15.50 -13.41 -12.58
C TRP A 440 16.60 -14.44 -12.74
N ARG A 441 16.41 -15.66 -12.24
CA ARG A 441 17.44 -16.71 -12.34
C ARG A 441 17.78 -17.04 -13.79
N LEU A 442 16.76 -17.22 -14.62
CA LEU A 442 16.96 -17.52 -16.03
C LEU A 442 17.61 -16.33 -16.75
N ARG A 443 17.14 -15.11 -16.47
CA ARG A 443 17.67 -13.88 -17.06
C ARG A 443 19.12 -13.64 -16.68
N LEU A 444 19.48 -13.82 -15.41
CA LEU A 444 20.85 -13.72 -14.94
C LEU A 444 21.78 -14.69 -15.70
N GLN A 445 21.37 -15.95 -15.86
CA GLN A 445 22.17 -16.95 -16.61
C GLN A 445 22.34 -16.60 -18.09
N LEU A 446 21.31 -16.06 -18.72
CA LEU A 446 21.38 -15.61 -20.12
C LEU A 446 22.32 -14.42 -20.25
N LEU A 447 22.18 -13.42 -19.38
CA LEU A 447 23.06 -12.25 -19.36
C LEU A 447 24.52 -12.61 -19.05
N GLU A 448 24.77 -13.52 -18.11
CA GLU A 448 26.11 -14.05 -17.85
C GLU A 448 26.71 -14.70 -19.09
N THR A 449 25.92 -15.49 -19.83
CA THR A 449 26.37 -16.15 -21.06
C THR A 449 26.68 -15.14 -22.16
N GLU A 450 25.84 -14.13 -22.33
CA GLU A 450 26.02 -13.04 -23.29
C GLU A 450 27.26 -12.20 -22.94
N LEU A 451 27.40 -11.83 -21.67
CA LEU A 451 28.55 -11.13 -21.13
C LEU A 451 29.83 -11.95 -21.33
N ASP A 452 29.77 -13.27 -21.16
CA ASP A 452 30.90 -14.18 -21.38
C ASP A 452 31.37 -14.21 -22.84
N GLN A 453 30.43 -14.08 -23.78
CA GLN A 453 30.70 -14.11 -25.22
C GLN A 453 31.04 -12.73 -25.80
N HIS A 454 30.85 -11.65 -25.04
CA HIS A 454 31.11 -10.30 -25.50
C HIS A 454 32.59 -10.12 -25.91
N PRO A 455 32.91 -9.42 -27.03
CA PRO A 455 34.29 -9.30 -27.51
C PRO A 455 35.31 -8.77 -26.48
N VAL A 456 34.89 -7.85 -25.61
CA VAL A 456 35.74 -7.32 -24.52
C VAL A 456 36.08 -8.42 -23.50
N SER A 457 35.07 -9.19 -23.10
CA SER A 457 35.22 -10.33 -22.19
C SER A 457 36.14 -11.42 -22.75
N VAL A 458 36.03 -11.70 -24.05
CA VAL A 458 36.91 -12.63 -24.76
C VAL A 458 38.35 -12.11 -24.76
N ARG A 459 38.56 -10.83 -25.07
CA ARG A 459 39.89 -10.20 -25.03
C ARG A 459 40.50 -10.21 -23.62
N PHE A 460 39.70 -10.05 -22.56
CA PHE A 460 40.17 -10.21 -21.20
C PHE A 460 40.65 -11.66 -20.95
N GLN A 461 39.89 -12.65 -21.39
CA GLN A 461 40.28 -14.05 -21.22
C GLN A 461 41.57 -14.38 -22.00
N GLU A 462 41.70 -13.91 -23.23
CA GLU A 462 42.90 -14.07 -24.06
C GLU A 462 44.13 -13.44 -23.38
N ARG A 463 44.02 -12.18 -22.94
CA ARG A 463 45.11 -11.46 -22.30
C ARG A 463 45.51 -12.09 -20.97
N LEU A 464 44.55 -12.55 -20.17
CA LEU A 464 44.80 -13.25 -18.92
C LEU A 464 45.56 -14.57 -19.17
N ALA A 465 45.16 -15.31 -20.20
CA ALA A 465 45.86 -16.53 -20.60
C ALA A 465 47.30 -16.25 -21.05
N GLU A 466 47.55 -15.16 -21.79
CA GLU A 466 48.91 -14.73 -22.15
C GLU A 466 49.80 -14.46 -20.93
N LEU A 467 49.27 -13.71 -19.95
CA LEU A 467 50.00 -13.34 -18.73
C LEU A 467 50.30 -14.56 -17.86
N ARG A 468 49.38 -15.52 -17.78
CA ARG A 468 49.53 -16.75 -16.99
C ARG A 468 50.41 -17.79 -17.67
N ARG A 469 50.47 -17.80 -19.00
CA ARG A 469 51.19 -18.82 -19.80
C ARG A 469 52.61 -19.15 -19.31
N PRO A 470 53.50 -18.19 -18.96
CA PRO A 470 54.84 -18.51 -18.47
C PRO A 470 54.83 -19.32 -17.17
N ARG A 471 53.94 -18.97 -16.23
CA ARG A 471 53.77 -19.69 -14.96
C ARG A 471 53.23 -21.10 -15.19
N LEU A 472 52.24 -21.25 -16.08
CA LEU A 472 51.64 -22.55 -16.37
C LEU A 472 52.64 -23.50 -17.04
N LEU A 473 53.49 -22.99 -17.94
CA LEU A 473 54.55 -23.76 -18.61
C LEU A 473 55.73 -24.12 -17.70
N ALA A 474 55.92 -23.42 -16.58
CA ALA A 474 56.97 -23.75 -15.61
C ALA A 474 56.73 -25.10 -14.91
N THR A 475 55.48 -25.55 -14.85
CA THR A 475 55.08 -26.86 -14.31
C THR A 475 54.85 -27.84 -15.46
N PRO A 476 55.44 -29.05 -15.44
CA PRO A 476 55.29 -30.03 -16.53
C PRO A 476 53.82 -30.46 -16.75
N ALA A 477 53.45 -30.74 -18.00
CA ALA A 477 52.09 -31.19 -18.35
C ALA A 477 51.63 -32.41 -17.53
N SER A 478 52.54 -33.34 -17.20
CA SER A 478 52.21 -34.53 -16.39
C SER A 478 51.72 -34.19 -14.98
N GLU A 479 52.20 -33.10 -14.39
CA GLU A 479 51.76 -32.66 -13.08
C GLU A 479 50.38 -31.99 -13.17
N TRP A 480 50.14 -31.18 -14.20
CA TRP A 480 48.82 -30.62 -14.49
C TRP A 480 47.76 -31.69 -14.77
N VAL A 481 48.12 -32.82 -15.40
CA VAL A 481 47.22 -33.98 -15.56
C VAL A 481 46.77 -34.51 -14.20
N LEU A 482 47.70 -34.66 -13.24
CA LEU A 482 47.37 -35.14 -11.90
C LEU A 482 46.43 -34.17 -11.19
N ILE A 483 46.72 -32.86 -11.27
CA ILE A 483 45.88 -31.80 -10.69
C ILE A 483 44.48 -31.83 -11.31
N TYR A 484 44.39 -31.88 -12.64
CA TYR A 484 43.12 -31.90 -13.39
C TYR A 484 42.25 -33.08 -12.96
N LEU A 485 42.78 -34.31 -12.99
CA LEU A 485 41.99 -35.50 -12.65
C LEU A 485 41.59 -35.53 -11.17
N ALA A 486 42.46 -35.07 -10.27
CA ALA A 486 42.16 -34.96 -8.85
C ALA A 486 41.05 -33.94 -8.59
N ALA A 487 41.17 -32.74 -9.17
CA ALA A 487 40.19 -31.66 -9.04
C ALA A 487 38.82 -32.05 -9.64
N ALA A 488 38.79 -32.66 -10.83
CA ALA A 488 37.57 -33.19 -11.44
C ALA A 488 36.90 -34.24 -10.54
N THR A 489 37.67 -35.20 -10.02
CA THR A 489 37.14 -36.23 -9.11
C THR A 489 36.57 -35.61 -7.85
N GLU A 490 37.29 -34.69 -7.22
CA GLU A 490 36.86 -34.00 -6.00
C GLU A 490 35.57 -33.21 -6.20
N PHE A 491 35.50 -32.40 -7.26
CA PHE A 491 34.33 -31.60 -7.62
C PHE A 491 33.09 -32.48 -7.80
N HIS A 492 33.20 -33.53 -8.62
CA HIS A 492 32.08 -34.41 -8.91
C HIS A 492 31.67 -35.29 -7.72
N ASP A 493 32.61 -35.79 -6.93
CA ASP A 493 32.32 -36.57 -5.72
C ASP A 493 31.69 -35.69 -4.61
N ALA A 494 32.14 -34.44 -4.47
CA ALA A 494 31.50 -33.47 -3.57
C ALA A 494 30.05 -33.20 -3.99
N ASN A 495 29.80 -32.90 -5.26
CA ASN A 495 28.45 -32.67 -5.76
C ASN A 495 27.53 -33.90 -5.62
N THR A 496 28.07 -35.12 -5.82
CA THR A 496 27.32 -36.36 -5.58
C THR A 496 26.93 -36.52 -4.10
N ARG A 497 27.84 -36.19 -3.17
CA ARG A 497 27.55 -36.22 -1.72
C ARG A 497 26.50 -35.17 -1.34
N ILE A 498 26.61 -33.96 -1.87
CA ILE A 498 25.66 -32.88 -1.66
C ILE A 498 24.27 -33.29 -2.17
N ASP A 499 24.16 -33.82 -3.39
CA ASP A 499 22.89 -34.28 -3.92
C ASP A 499 22.26 -35.41 -3.10
N LYS A 500 23.08 -36.33 -2.57
CA LYS A 500 22.59 -37.35 -1.64
C LYS A 500 22.05 -36.73 -0.35
N ALA A 501 22.75 -35.73 0.19
CA ALA A 501 22.30 -34.99 1.38
C ALA A 501 21.00 -34.20 1.10
N ARG A 502 20.88 -33.56 -0.07
CA ARG A 502 19.66 -32.86 -0.52
C ARG A 502 18.45 -33.80 -0.59
N ARG A 503 18.62 -35.02 -1.13
CA ARG A 503 17.55 -36.03 -1.19
C ARG A 503 17.12 -36.54 0.19
N ALA A 504 18.04 -36.58 1.15
CA ALA A 504 17.78 -36.98 2.52
C ALA A 504 17.29 -35.83 3.41
N HIS A 505 17.36 -34.58 2.93
CA HIS A 505 17.05 -33.38 3.69
C HIS A 505 15.56 -33.32 4.02
N LYS A 506 15.24 -33.30 5.32
CA LYS A 506 13.89 -33.09 5.85
C LYS A 506 14.01 -32.06 6.97
N GLY A 507 13.58 -30.82 6.72
CA GLY A 507 13.56 -29.77 7.73
C GLY A 507 13.57 -28.37 7.15
N GLU A 508 13.40 -27.38 8.03
CA GLU A 508 13.36 -25.94 7.70
C GLU A 508 14.74 -25.31 7.43
N ARG A 509 15.83 -26.04 7.70
CA ARG A 509 17.19 -25.57 7.41
C ARG A 509 17.42 -25.47 5.90
N PRO A 510 18.30 -24.56 5.42
CA PRO A 510 18.65 -24.47 4.01
C PRO A 510 19.16 -25.82 3.47
N ALA A 511 18.65 -26.23 2.31
CA ALA A 511 19.14 -27.41 1.65
C ALA A 511 20.62 -27.20 1.25
N PRO A 512 21.47 -28.25 1.32
CA PRO A 512 22.84 -28.18 0.83
C PRO A 512 22.89 -27.68 -0.62
N VAL A 513 23.78 -26.74 -0.92
CA VAL A 513 23.94 -26.15 -2.26
C VAL A 513 25.06 -26.88 -3.00
N LEU A 514 24.85 -27.18 -4.28
CA LEU A 514 25.88 -27.78 -5.14
C LEU A 514 27.06 -26.82 -5.30
N LEU A 515 28.26 -27.36 -5.39
CA LEU A 515 29.45 -26.60 -5.75
C LEU A 515 29.27 -26.01 -7.16
N GLY A 516 29.45 -24.69 -7.26
CA GLY A 516 29.42 -23.93 -8.50
C GLY A 516 30.81 -23.72 -9.12
N LYS A 517 30.86 -22.86 -10.14
CA LYS A 517 32.09 -22.48 -10.87
C LYS A 517 33.09 -21.70 -10.00
N ASP A 518 32.61 -21.17 -8.88
CA ASP A 518 33.32 -20.43 -7.85
C ASP A 518 33.96 -21.34 -6.79
N SER A 519 33.66 -22.64 -6.80
CA SER A 519 34.24 -23.57 -5.83
C SER A 519 35.72 -23.86 -6.09
N GLU A 520 36.50 -24.00 -5.02
CA GLU A 520 37.93 -24.30 -5.07
C GLU A 520 38.28 -25.51 -5.98
N PRO A 521 37.56 -26.65 -5.93
CA PRO A 521 37.84 -27.76 -6.84
C PRO A 521 37.57 -27.43 -8.32
N TRP A 522 36.57 -26.58 -8.60
CA TRP A 522 36.29 -26.14 -9.97
C TRP A 522 37.37 -25.17 -10.48
N LEU A 523 37.80 -24.22 -9.66
CA LEU A 523 38.85 -23.27 -10.03
C LEU A 523 40.16 -23.99 -10.34
N ARG A 524 40.58 -24.95 -9.50
CA ARG A 524 41.75 -25.80 -9.77
C ARG A 524 41.60 -26.66 -11.03
N LEU A 525 40.40 -27.16 -11.30
CA LEU A 525 40.11 -27.91 -12.52
C LEU A 525 40.29 -27.02 -13.77
N MET A 526 39.78 -25.80 -13.74
CA MET A 526 39.88 -24.84 -14.85
C MET A 526 41.31 -24.33 -15.05
N GLU A 527 42.05 -24.04 -13.98
CA GLU A 527 43.48 -23.67 -14.07
C GLU A 527 44.29 -24.80 -14.70
N ALA A 528 44.06 -26.05 -14.28
CA ALA A 528 44.74 -27.20 -14.88
C ALA A 528 44.33 -27.42 -16.35
N ALA A 529 43.08 -27.15 -16.70
CA ALA A 529 42.61 -27.20 -18.09
C ALA A 529 43.30 -26.15 -18.97
N GLU A 530 43.44 -24.92 -18.46
CA GLU A 530 44.17 -23.82 -19.10
C GLU A 530 45.65 -24.19 -19.28
N ALA A 531 46.26 -24.78 -18.25
CA ALA A 531 47.65 -25.24 -18.32
C ALA A 531 47.85 -26.33 -19.38
N LEU A 532 46.94 -27.32 -19.46
CA LEU A 532 46.99 -28.35 -20.49
C LEU A 532 46.87 -27.74 -21.90
N ALA A 533 46.01 -26.74 -22.09
CA ALA A 533 45.92 -26.00 -23.34
C ALA A 533 47.23 -25.26 -23.65
N ALA A 534 47.86 -24.64 -22.64
CA ALA A 534 49.17 -23.99 -22.80
C ALA A 534 50.27 -24.96 -23.27
N HIS A 535 50.23 -26.21 -22.78
CA HIS A 535 51.10 -27.33 -23.16
C HIS A 535 50.74 -27.99 -24.50
N GLY A 536 49.75 -27.47 -25.24
CA GLY A 536 49.35 -27.97 -26.56
C GLY A 536 48.24 -29.02 -26.54
N TYR A 537 47.52 -29.16 -25.43
CA TYR A 537 46.39 -30.09 -25.26
C TYR A 537 45.08 -29.32 -24.99
N PRO A 538 44.53 -28.61 -25.99
CA PRO A 538 43.31 -27.83 -25.81
C PRO A 538 42.06 -28.70 -25.61
N GLY A 539 40.96 -28.08 -25.21
CA GLY A 539 39.65 -28.72 -25.10
C GLY A 539 39.37 -29.37 -23.74
N ALA A 540 40.31 -29.33 -22.78
CA ALA A 540 40.11 -29.89 -21.44
C ALA A 540 39.05 -29.13 -20.62
N ALA A 541 38.79 -27.85 -20.93
CA ALA A 541 37.80 -27.01 -20.26
C ALA A 541 36.40 -27.09 -20.90
N ASP A 542 36.28 -27.78 -22.04
CA ASP A 542 35.04 -27.79 -22.82
C ASP A 542 33.90 -28.44 -22.03
N PRO A 543 32.65 -27.95 -22.17
CA PRO A 543 31.50 -28.48 -21.43
C PRO A 543 31.30 -30.00 -21.59
N GLU A 544 31.65 -30.56 -22.74
CA GLU A 544 31.60 -32.00 -23.03
C GLU A 544 32.59 -32.81 -22.19
N MET A 545 33.70 -32.20 -21.76
CA MET A 545 34.72 -32.84 -20.92
C MET A 545 34.36 -32.78 -19.44
N VAL A 546 34.13 -31.57 -18.91
CA VAL A 546 34.03 -31.28 -17.47
C VAL A 546 32.61 -31.17 -16.94
N GLY A 547 31.60 -31.18 -17.82
CA GLY A 547 30.19 -31.09 -17.42
C GLY A 547 29.75 -32.22 -16.48
N VAL A 548 28.56 -32.08 -15.90
CA VAL A 548 27.99 -33.06 -14.94
C VAL A 548 27.93 -34.48 -15.53
N ALA A 549 27.63 -34.59 -16.83
CA ALA A 549 27.66 -35.86 -17.59
C ALA A 549 28.83 -35.93 -18.59
N GLY A 550 29.92 -35.21 -18.29
CA GLY A 550 31.08 -35.07 -19.15
C GLY A 550 31.87 -36.36 -19.34
N ILE A 551 32.72 -36.36 -20.36
CA ILE A 551 33.53 -37.52 -20.75
C ILE A 551 34.49 -37.91 -19.62
N ILE A 552 35.09 -36.94 -18.92
CA ILE A 552 36.11 -37.19 -17.90
C ILE A 552 35.55 -37.97 -16.72
N SER A 553 34.40 -37.57 -16.18
CA SER A 553 33.77 -38.25 -15.04
C SER A 553 33.36 -39.70 -15.39
N ARG A 554 32.88 -39.93 -16.62
CA ARG A 554 32.55 -41.26 -17.14
C ARG A 554 33.78 -42.15 -17.33
N LEU A 555 34.88 -41.62 -17.87
CA LEU A 555 36.14 -42.35 -18.03
C LEU A 555 36.78 -42.67 -16.68
N LEU A 556 36.79 -41.72 -15.74
CA LEU A 556 37.23 -41.94 -14.36
C LEU A 556 36.38 -43.03 -13.68
N SER A 557 35.07 -43.03 -13.90
CA SER A 557 34.17 -44.06 -13.35
C SER A 557 34.51 -45.46 -13.84
N ILE A 558 34.83 -45.60 -15.14
CA ILE A 558 35.26 -46.86 -15.75
C ILE A 558 36.63 -47.28 -15.19
N ARG A 559 37.59 -46.36 -15.14
CA ARG A 559 38.96 -46.61 -14.63
C ARG A 559 38.97 -47.09 -13.18
N HIS A 560 38.19 -46.46 -12.32
CA HIS A 560 38.14 -46.76 -10.89
C HIS A 560 37.10 -47.81 -10.49
N ASN A 561 36.27 -48.26 -11.45
CA ASN A 561 35.12 -49.14 -11.20
C ASN A 561 34.21 -48.65 -10.06
N ARG A 562 33.88 -47.35 -10.07
CA ARG A 562 32.93 -46.71 -9.13
C ARG A 562 32.25 -45.53 -9.83
N GLY A 563 31.18 -44.99 -9.27
CA GLY A 563 30.66 -43.69 -9.72
C GLY A 563 31.60 -42.54 -9.34
N VAL A 564 31.99 -41.73 -10.33
CA VAL A 564 32.58 -40.39 -10.16
C VAL A 564 31.58 -39.40 -10.76
N GLY A 565 30.93 -38.59 -9.93
CA GLY A 565 29.79 -37.76 -10.37
C GLY A 565 28.48 -38.52 -10.53
N TYR A 566 28.46 -39.82 -10.18
CA TYR A 566 27.27 -40.66 -10.20
C TYR A 566 27.10 -41.32 -8.83
N ALA A 567 25.87 -41.37 -8.33
CA ALA A 567 25.51 -42.12 -7.13
C ALA A 567 25.39 -43.63 -7.41
N PHE A 568 26.45 -44.22 -7.99
CA PHE A 568 26.56 -45.63 -8.35
C PHE A 568 27.81 -46.26 -7.73
N ASP A 569 27.71 -47.55 -7.41
CA ASP A 569 28.76 -48.29 -6.69
C ASP A 569 29.78 -48.92 -7.64
N THR A 570 29.46 -49.07 -8.93
CA THR A 570 30.30 -49.77 -9.92
C THR A 570 30.42 -49.02 -11.23
N GLY A 571 31.53 -49.24 -11.94
CA GLY A 571 31.74 -48.68 -13.28
C GLY A 571 30.73 -49.20 -14.31
N TYR A 572 30.24 -50.44 -14.14
CA TYR A 572 29.18 -50.98 -15.01
C TYR A 572 27.86 -50.22 -14.87
N GLN A 573 27.47 -49.78 -13.67
CA GLN A 573 26.24 -49.00 -13.50
C GLN A 573 26.31 -47.66 -14.25
N VAL A 574 27.48 -47.00 -14.22
CA VAL A 574 27.72 -45.80 -15.04
C VAL A 574 27.67 -46.13 -16.53
N LEU A 575 28.31 -47.23 -16.96
CA LEU A 575 28.27 -47.69 -18.35
C LEU A 575 26.83 -47.99 -18.82
N ASN A 576 26.02 -48.61 -17.98
CA ASN A 576 24.61 -48.86 -18.26
C ASN A 576 23.82 -47.55 -18.40
N ALA A 577 24.08 -46.54 -17.55
CA ALA A 577 23.47 -45.22 -17.70
C ALA A 577 23.89 -44.53 -19.01
N ILE A 578 25.14 -44.69 -19.43
CA ILE A 578 25.63 -44.20 -20.74
C ILE A 578 24.84 -44.86 -21.88
N THR A 579 24.64 -46.18 -21.83
CA THR A 579 23.89 -46.89 -22.90
C THR A 579 22.45 -46.42 -23.07
N GLN A 580 21.89 -45.81 -22.02
CA GLN A 580 20.51 -45.28 -21.98
C GLN A 580 20.45 -43.77 -22.23
N SER A 581 21.59 -43.11 -22.47
CA SER A 581 21.65 -41.66 -22.71
C SER A 581 21.03 -41.30 -24.07
N GLY A 582 20.48 -40.07 -24.15
CA GLY A 582 19.83 -39.57 -25.36
C GLY A 582 20.77 -39.45 -26.57
N PRO A 583 20.21 -39.28 -27.79
CA PRO A 583 20.95 -39.35 -29.05
C PRO A 583 22.13 -38.37 -29.16
N GLY A 584 22.06 -37.20 -28.50
CA GLY A 584 23.14 -36.20 -28.52
C GLY A 584 24.49 -36.63 -27.91
N TYR A 585 24.55 -37.75 -27.18
CA TYR A 585 25.79 -38.27 -26.58
C TYR A 585 26.40 -39.45 -27.33
N GLN A 586 25.72 -39.94 -28.38
CA GLN A 586 26.11 -41.16 -29.08
C GLN A 586 27.46 -41.03 -29.79
N GLN A 587 27.83 -39.81 -30.20
CA GLN A 587 29.10 -39.52 -30.88
C GLN A 587 30.32 -39.91 -30.03
N TRP A 588 30.18 -39.92 -28.70
CA TRP A 588 31.24 -40.27 -27.75
C TRP A 588 31.30 -41.76 -27.41
N HIS A 589 30.35 -42.56 -27.88
CA HIS A 589 30.20 -43.95 -27.47
C HIS A 589 31.43 -44.80 -27.78
N THR A 590 32.24 -44.44 -28.76
CA THR A 590 33.47 -45.18 -29.11
C THR A 590 34.53 -45.12 -28.01
N LEU A 591 34.54 -44.08 -27.17
CA LEU A 591 35.50 -43.93 -26.06
C LEU A 591 35.29 -44.95 -24.94
N TYR A 592 34.03 -45.31 -24.63
CA TYR A 592 33.73 -46.12 -23.46
C TYR A 592 34.12 -47.60 -23.63
N PRO A 593 33.88 -48.27 -24.77
CA PRO A 593 34.45 -49.59 -25.03
C PRO A 593 35.98 -49.59 -25.05
N MET A 594 36.62 -48.52 -25.53
CA MET A 594 38.08 -48.40 -25.43
C MET A 594 38.52 -48.40 -23.97
N ALA A 595 37.88 -47.58 -23.13
CA ALA A 595 38.16 -47.51 -21.70
C ALA A 595 37.89 -48.85 -20.98
N VAL A 596 36.74 -49.49 -21.25
CA VAL A 596 36.36 -50.79 -20.69
C VAL A 596 37.42 -51.84 -20.98
N LYS A 597 37.92 -51.90 -22.23
CA LYS A 597 38.99 -52.80 -22.64
C LYS A 597 40.34 -52.42 -22.03
N THR A 598 40.67 -51.13 -21.95
CA THR A 598 41.95 -50.65 -21.39
C THR A 598 42.07 -50.95 -19.91
N TYR A 599 41.00 -50.72 -19.14
CA TYR A 599 40.99 -50.88 -17.69
C TYR A 599 40.44 -52.24 -17.23
N ALA A 600 40.26 -53.19 -18.17
CA ALA A 600 39.77 -54.54 -17.92
C ALA A 600 38.48 -54.61 -17.09
N LEU A 601 37.55 -53.65 -17.29
CA LEU A 601 36.30 -53.58 -16.53
C LEU A 601 35.42 -54.81 -16.78
N GLU A 602 35.48 -55.39 -17.98
CA GLU A 602 34.74 -56.61 -18.36
C GLU A 602 34.97 -57.79 -17.40
N ALA A 603 36.16 -57.88 -16.80
CA ALA A 603 36.47 -58.93 -15.82
C ALA A 603 35.62 -58.84 -14.54
N ARG A 604 34.90 -57.72 -14.33
CA ARG A 604 33.99 -57.49 -13.21
C ARG A 604 32.52 -57.68 -13.58
N PHE A 605 32.21 -57.99 -14.83
CA PHE A 605 30.83 -58.17 -15.28
C PHE A 605 30.28 -59.53 -14.86
N THR A 606 29.01 -59.54 -14.49
CA THR A 606 28.23 -60.80 -14.44
C THR A 606 27.96 -61.29 -15.88
N PRO A 607 27.62 -62.57 -16.08
CA PRO A 607 27.34 -63.10 -17.42
C PRO A 607 26.28 -62.30 -18.19
N LYS A 608 25.20 -61.89 -17.51
CA LYS A 608 24.13 -61.06 -18.09
C LYS A 608 24.60 -59.66 -18.47
N GLN A 609 25.50 -59.09 -17.68
CA GLN A 609 26.07 -57.77 -17.96
C GLN A 609 27.02 -57.82 -19.16
N ALA A 610 27.83 -58.88 -19.26
CA ALA A 610 28.71 -59.12 -20.39
C ALA A 610 27.93 -59.30 -21.70
N GLU A 611 26.83 -60.05 -21.70
CA GLU A 611 25.95 -60.23 -22.86
C GLU A 611 25.35 -58.89 -23.34
N ARG A 612 24.79 -58.11 -22.42
CA ARG A 612 24.23 -56.78 -22.72
C ARG A 612 25.27 -55.82 -23.27
N TYR A 613 26.46 -55.80 -22.64
CA TYR A 613 27.56 -54.97 -23.09
C TYR A 613 28.06 -55.39 -24.48
N ALA A 614 28.17 -56.69 -24.75
CA ALA A 614 28.60 -57.20 -26.05
C ALA A 614 27.62 -56.78 -27.16
N SER A 615 26.30 -56.88 -26.91
CA SER A 615 25.28 -56.41 -27.84
C SER A 615 25.39 -54.91 -28.11
N TRP A 616 25.52 -54.08 -27.07
CA TRP A 616 25.69 -52.64 -27.24
C TRP A 616 26.98 -52.28 -27.98
N ARG A 617 28.10 -52.92 -27.62
CA ARG A 617 29.40 -52.74 -28.28
C ARG A 617 29.34 -53.10 -29.76
N GLN A 618 28.65 -54.20 -30.12
CA GLN A 618 28.47 -54.58 -31.51
C GLN A 618 27.65 -53.52 -32.27
N GLY A 619 26.58 -52.99 -31.67
CA GLY A 619 25.80 -51.91 -32.28
C GLY A 619 26.61 -50.62 -32.52
N ILE A 620 27.59 -50.29 -31.67
CA ILE A 620 28.51 -49.17 -31.92
C ILE A 620 29.41 -49.48 -33.12
N ILE A 621 29.97 -50.69 -33.19
CA ILE A 621 30.84 -51.14 -34.29
C ILE A 621 30.08 -51.06 -35.61
N ASP A 622 28.88 -51.63 -35.68
CA ASP A 622 28.05 -51.66 -36.89
C ASP A 622 27.76 -50.24 -37.41
N LYS A 623 27.51 -49.29 -36.50
CA LYS A 623 27.26 -47.88 -36.85
C LYS A 623 28.50 -47.13 -37.31
N VAL A 624 29.63 -47.33 -36.64
CA VAL A 624 30.92 -46.74 -37.04
C VAL A 624 31.34 -47.27 -38.41
N ASP A 625 31.20 -48.58 -38.63
CA ASP A 625 31.55 -49.23 -39.89
C ASP A 625 30.60 -48.80 -41.03
N ALA A 626 29.34 -48.46 -40.70
CA ALA A 626 28.38 -47.85 -41.61
C ALA A 626 28.61 -46.34 -41.86
N GLY A 627 29.57 -45.71 -41.16
CA GLY A 627 29.86 -44.27 -41.29
C GLY A 627 28.79 -43.37 -40.68
N ASP A 628 28.00 -43.85 -39.72
CA ASP A 628 26.96 -43.06 -39.04
C ASP A 628 27.60 -41.91 -38.24
N GLU A 629 27.41 -40.68 -38.72
CA GLU A 629 27.97 -39.46 -38.09
C GLU A 629 27.58 -39.31 -36.62
N THR A 630 26.45 -39.87 -36.20
CA THR A 630 26.02 -39.83 -34.80
C THR A 630 26.90 -40.66 -33.86
N HIS A 631 27.80 -41.51 -34.37
CA HIS A 631 28.71 -42.36 -33.59
C HIS A 631 30.19 -42.06 -33.88
N LEU A 632 30.47 -40.99 -34.63
CA LEU A 632 31.82 -40.53 -34.94
C LEU A 632 32.22 -39.39 -34.01
N ARG A 633 33.27 -39.60 -33.22
CA ARG A 633 33.76 -38.57 -32.27
C ARG A 633 34.69 -37.56 -32.97
N PRO A 634 34.69 -36.29 -32.56
CA PRO A 634 35.64 -35.30 -33.07
C PRO A 634 37.08 -35.60 -32.65
N ALA A 635 38.02 -35.50 -33.60
CA ALA A 635 39.43 -35.84 -33.39
C ALA A 635 40.18 -34.86 -32.47
N ARG A 636 39.71 -33.61 -32.35
CA ARG A 636 40.38 -32.54 -31.59
C ARG A 636 40.65 -32.86 -30.12
N TYR A 637 39.88 -33.79 -29.53
CA TYR A 637 40.02 -34.17 -28.12
C TYR A 637 40.92 -35.37 -27.87
N ASP A 638 41.32 -36.13 -28.89
CA ASP A 638 42.08 -37.36 -28.69
C ASP A 638 43.46 -37.09 -28.07
N ALA A 639 44.07 -35.93 -28.35
CA ALA A 639 45.35 -35.53 -27.77
C ALA A 639 45.23 -35.30 -26.24
N VAL A 640 44.27 -34.49 -25.81
CA VAL A 640 44.05 -34.22 -24.38
C VAL A 640 43.58 -35.46 -23.64
N LEU A 641 42.68 -36.27 -24.23
CA LEU A 641 42.26 -37.54 -23.65
C LEU A 641 43.42 -38.54 -23.55
N GLY A 642 44.33 -38.56 -24.52
CA GLY A 642 45.53 -39.40 -24.48
C GLY A 642 46.50 -38.99 -23.37
N VAL A 643 46.62 -37.70 -23.08
CA VAL A 643 47.48 -37.20 -22.00
C VAL A 643 46.84 -37.40 -20.62
N LEU A 644 45.53 -37.18 -20.51
CA LEU A 644 44.77 -37.44 -19.27
C LEU A 644 44.67 -38.94 -18.95
N PHE A 645 44.58 -39.79 -19.97
CA PHE A 645 44.47 -41.24 -19.84
C PHE A 645 45.52 -41.95 -20.73
N PRO A 646 46.81 -41.93 -20.33
CA PRO A 646 47.92 -42.49 -21.12
C PRO A 646 47.71 -43.94 -21.57
N GLU A 647 47.05 -44.75 -20.75
CA GLU A 647 46.73 -46.16 -21.05
C GLU A 647 45.75 -46.31 -22.22
N MET A 648 44.94 -45.27 -22.49
CA MET A 648 44.01 -45.22 -23.63
C MET A 648 44.66 -44.68 -24.91
N ALA A 649 45.77 -43.95 -24.81
CA ALA A 649 46.42 -43.28 -25.94
C ALA A 649 46.68 -44.19 -27.16
N PRO A 650 47.17 -45.45 -27.02
CA PRO A 650 47.37 -46.33 -28.18
C PRO A 650 46.09 -46.65 -28.94
N ARG A 651 44.93 -46.71 -28.25
CA ARG A 651 43.64 -47.01 -28.89
C ARG A 651 43.02 -45.78 -29.53
N LEU A 652 43.20 -44.61 -28.90
CA LEU A 652 42.82 -43.34 -29.49
C LEU A 652 43.58 -43.15 -30.81
N ALA A 653 44.91 -43.33 -30.81
CA ALA A 653 45.79 -43.17 -31.97
C ALA A 653 45.36 -43.96 -33.21
N ASN A 654 44.72 -45.13 -33.05
CA ASN A 654 44.21 -45.95 -34.16
C ASN A 654 43.14 -45.26 -35.02
N GLY A 655 42.52 -44.18 -34.52
CA GLY A 655 41.56 -43.38 -35.28
C GLY A 655 40.19 -44.00 -35.51
N TYR A 656 39.94 -45.21 -35.00
CA TYR A 656 38.64 -45.87 -35.12
C TYR A 656 37.53 -45.03 -34.49
N GLY A 657 36.45 -44.79 -35.24
CA GLY A 657 35.30 -44.02 -34.77
C GLY A 657 35.53 -42.52 -34.66
N ARG A 658 36.50 -41.96 -35.40
CA ARG A 658 36.71 -40.51 -35.53
C ARG A 658 35.93 -39.94 -36.72
N SER A 659 35.40 -38.73 -36.58
CA SER A 659 34.81 -37.98 -37.69
C SER A 659 35.91 -37.52 -38.66
N GLN A 660 35.61 -37.53 -39.96
CA GLN A 660 36.52 -37.00 -40.99
C GLN A 660 36.41 -35.49 -41.19
N GLN A 661 35.45 -34.82 -40.54
CA GLN A 661 35.28 -33.37 -40.62
C GLN A 661 36.36 -32.63 -39.82
N SER A 662 37.23 -31.95 -40.58
CA SER A 662 38.21 -30.90 -40.28
C SER A 662 39.31 -31.19 -39.24
N GLN A 663 40.53 -31.35 -39.77
CA GLN A 663 41.79 -30.97 -39.10
C GLN A 663 41.81 -29.47 -38.78
#